data_AF-A0A553N2R6-F1
#
_entry.id   AF-A0A553N2R6-F1
#
_cell.length_a   1.000
_cell.length_b   1.000
_cell.length_c   1.000
_cell.angle_alpha   90.00
_cell.angle_beta   90.00
_cell.angle_gamma   90.00
#
_symmetry.space_group_name_H-M   'P 1'
#
loop_
_entity.id
_entity.type
_entity.pdbx_description
1 polymer ?
#
loop_
_entity_poly.entity_id
_entity_poly.type
_entity_poly.pdbx_seq_one_letter_code
_entity_poly.pdbx_strand_id
1 'polypeptide(L)'
;AEDVATSSSYRQFKIRHFHLDLKVDFEQKTISGTETIQLQCIEDKQNELKLDIHPTLTVHKVTFSENTSDWTTTEFLIQDFTSYGNTLVVCWLEPEQTAGKLKPYVFTQGQAVLNRSFFPCFDTPAVKSSYSAALQVPDGFTAVMSANKWEQRKADGTFVFTMDHPIPSYLVALAVGDLLSAEVGPRTRVWTEPCLLQAAKQEYDNVIEEFLSTAEKLFGPYVWGRYDVLFMPPSFPFGGMENPCLTFVTPCLLAGDCSLADVIIHEICHSWFGNLVTNATWGDFWLNEGFTMYAQRRVCREIFGEAYTCLEAATGKALLRQHMDQTGEQHPLNKLRVKIEPGVDPDDTYNETPYEKGFCFVSYLAHLTGDQSRFDAFIKAYVEKFKFRSILPEDALEFYLEYFPDLKLKNVHKIEGLDFDSWLNVPGWPPYVPDLSAGQMLMKPAEVLAEMWLKHNLDLELICKTDIKSWKTYQTVYFLEKIFEKSPLPDGNLKKLEECYSHITESKNAELKLRWAQIVARNQHNPGFQHIRDFLSSQGKQKYTLPVYRALWNGSEETKTLATEIFSATSNQLHVNVRNYSTTVAVSVGVVLVSTAGLLGYYFFNKKKKLLITLIDPSEKYKLRLVDKEIISHDTRRFRFALPSPEHVLGLPVGKHVYLSARIDGNLIVRPYTPVSSDDDKGFVDLVVKIYFRNVHPKFPEGGKMSQYLENLRIGDVVDFRGPGGLLEYKGKGQFAVQTDKKAPIETKTAKSLGLIAGGTGITPMLQLIRDITKNPNDTTTCNLLFANQTEKDILLKDELEEIQTRHPDRFKLWFTVDRAPADWEYSQGFISAEMIQEHLPGPSDDSMILICGPPPMVQFACNPNLDKLGYRQSQRFGSLLMSGQIRSASHADCRVTEECHVPADVELMELGPLLEEDCPLACALADDDEEEDEDIGEVLTLPLQAHHAMEKMEEFVHKVWEGRWRVIPFHVLPEWLKDNDYLLHGHRPPMPSFRACFGSIFRIHTETGNIWTHLLGLILFLCLGTLTMLRPNMYFMAPLQEKVVFGMFFLGAVLCLSFSWLFHTVYCHSEKVSRTFSKLDYSGIALLIMGSFVPWLYYSFYCSPQPRLIYLTIVCVLGIAAIVVAQWDRFSTPRHRPTRAGVFMGLGLSGIVPTMHFTIEEGFVKATTVGQMGWFYLMGAMYITGAGLYAARIPERYFPGKCDIWFHSHQIFHVLVVAAAFIHFYGVSNLQEFRYGLEGGCTDDTLL
;
A
#
# COMPACT_ATOMS: atom_id res chain seq x y z
N ALA A 1 -9.22 -28.83 -26.17
CA ALA A 1 -8.61 -27.91 -25.18
C ALA A 1 -8.49 -28.62 -23.83
N GLU A 2 -7.84 -27.98 -22.86
CA GLU A 2 -8.04 -28.25 -21.43
C GLU A 2 -8.65 -26.99 -20.82
N ASP A 3 -9.83 -27.12 -20.23
CA ASP A 3 -10.49 -26.05 -19.50
C ASP A 3 -10.45 -26.42 -18.01
N VAL A 4 -9.72 -25.64 -17.22
CA VAL A 4 -9.56 -25.84 -15.78
C VAL A 4 -10.69 -25.22 -14.96
N ALA A 5 -11.67 -24.58 -15.61
CA ALA A 5 -12.87 -24.08 -14.95
C ALA A 5 -13.94 -25.18 -14.73
N THR A 6 -13.77 -26.36 -15.33
CA THR A 6 -14.69 -27.51 -15.26
C THR A 6 -13.99 -28.76 -14.72
N SER A 7 -14.72 -29.55 -13.93
CA SER A 7 -14.36 -30.90 -13.48
C SER A 7 -15.00 -32.01 -14.32
N SER A 8 -15.90 -31.61 -15.23
CA SER A 8 -16.81 -32.51 -15.91
C SER A 8 -16.10 -33.50 -16.84
N SER A 9 -16.73 -34.65 -17.06
CA SER A 9 -16.20 -35.71 -17.92
C SER A 9 -16.48 -35.45 -19.41
N TYR A 10 -16.35 -34.20 -19.85
CA TYR A 10 -16.70 -33.74 -21.20
C TYR A 10 -15.80 -34.30 -22.32
N ARG A 11 -14.64 -34.87 -21.95
CA ARG A 11 -13.75 -35.59 -22.88
C ARG A 11 -14.20 -37.03 -23.11
N GLN A 12 -14.81 -37.64 -22.10
CA GLN A 12 -15.26 -39.03 -22.08
C GLN A 12 -16.68 -39.20 -22.64
N PHE A 13 -17.52 -38.16 -22.53
CA PHE A 13 -18.93 -38.20 -22.89
C PHE A 13 -19.32 -37.01 -23.77
N LYS A 14 -20.27 -37.24 -24.68
CA LYS A 14 -20.91 -36.23 -25.50
C LYS A 14 -22.39 -36.11 -25.12
N ILE A 15 -22.82 -34.92 -24.70
CA ILE A 15 -24.25 -34.56 -24.65
C ILE A 15 -24.74 -34.40 -26.09
N ARG A 16 -25.82 -35.11 -26.45
CA ARG A 16 -26.53 -34.94 -27.74
C ARG A 16 -27.64 -33.89 -27.60
N HIS A 17 -28.41 -34.03 -26.53
CA HIS A 17 -29.53 -33.17 -26.15
C HIS A 17 -29.69 -33.20 -24.63
N PHE A 18 -30.26 -32.16 -24.03
CA PHE A 18 -30.80 -32.24 -22.67
C PHE A 18 -32.17 -31.57 -22.60
N HIS A 19 -33.04 -32.10 -21.74
CA HIS A 19 -34.39 -31.57 -21.50
C HIS A 19 -34.52 -31.10 -20.05
N LEU A 20 -35.05 -29.90 -19.85
CA LEU A 20 -35.33 -29.31 -18.53
C LEU A 20 -36.84 -29.21 -18.31
N ASP A 21 -37.41 -30.05 -17.45
CA ASP A 21 -38.83 -29.95 -17.03
C ASP A 21 -38.88 -29.24 -15.67
N LEU A 22 -39.34 -27.99 -15.65
CA LEU A 22 -39.10 -27.01 -14.57
C LEU A 22 -40.37 -26.28 -14.12
N LYS A 23 -40.41 -25.91 -12.83
CA LYS A 23 -41.39 -25.01 -12.22
C LYS A 23 -40.69 -23.86 -11.51
N VAL A 24 -41.14 -22.63 -11.77
CA VAL A 24 -40.69 -21.41 -11.09
C VAL A 24 -41.64 -21.06 -9.93
N ASP A 25 -41.08 -20.77 -8.76
CA ASP A 25 -41.81 -20.37 -7.56
C ASP A 25 -41.24 -19.07 -6.99
N PHE A 26 -42.01 -17.98 -7.09
CA PHE A 26 -41.60 -16.64 -6.63
C PHE A 26 -41.73 -16.43 -5.13
N GLU A 27 -42.57 -17.22 -4.43
CA GLU A 27 -42.74 -17.11 -2.98
C GLU A 27 -41.56 -17.78 -2.26
N GLN A 28 -41.16 -18.96 -2.74
CA GLN A 28 -39.99 -19.68 -2.22
C GLN A 28 -38.67 -19.23 -2.88
N LYS A 29 -38.72 -18.44 -3.96
CA LYS A 29 -37.56 -18.06 -4.80
C LYS A 29 -36.76 -19.28 -5.27
N THR A 30 -37.47 -20.31 -5.72
CA THR A 30 -36.87 -21.55 -6.25
C THR A 30 -37.24 -21.79 -7.70
N ILE A 31 -36.34 -22.45 -8.43
CA ILE A 31 -36.67 -23.18 -9.64
C ILE A 31 -36.43 -24.65 -9.30
N SER A 32 -37.43 -25.50 -9.54
CA SER A 32 -37.41 -26.92 -9.18
C SER A 32 -37.88 -27.77 -10.35
N GLY A 33 -37.40 -29.00 -10.49
CA GLY A 33 -37.72 -29.82 -11.65
C GLY A 33 -36.80 -31.00 -11.88
N THR A 34 -36.77 -31.48 -13.12
CA THR A 34 -35.99 -32.65 -13.56
C THR A 34 -35.21 -32.32 -14.83
N GLU A 35 -33.93 -32.68 -14.86
CA GLU A 35 -33.14 -32.71 -16.10
C GLU A 35 -33.07 -34.13 -16.67
N THR A 36 -33.13 -34.25 -18.00
CA THR A 36 -32.90 -35.50 -18.73
C THR A 36 -31.83 -35.31 -19.80
N ILE A 37 -30.61 -35.81 -19.55
CA ILE A 37 -29.46 -35.67 -20.46
C ILE A 37 -29.33 -36.89 -21.38
N GLN A 38 -29.34 -36.68 -22.69
CA GLN A 38 -29.05 -37.71 -23.69
C GLN A 38 -27.54 -37.80 -23.93
N LEU A 39 -26.89 -38.77 -23.29
CA LEU A 39 -25.45 -38.98 -23.33
C LEU A 39 -25.02 -40.02 -24.37
N GLN A 40 -23.82 -39.83 -24.92
CA GLN A 40 -23.09 -40.83 -25.67
C GLN A 40 -21.68 -40.93 -25.08
N CYS A 41 -21.23 -42.14 -24.73
CA CYS A 41 -19.84 -42.36 -24.38
C CYS A 41 -18.93 -42.30 -25.63
N ILE A 42 -17.74 -41.71 -25.48
CA ILE A 42 -16.76 -41.50 -26.56
C ILE A 42 -15.59 -42.50 -26.44
N GLU A 43 -15.27 -42.93 -25.22
CA GLU A 43 -14.18 -43.86 -24.92
C GLU A 43 -14.72 -45.20 -24.38
N ASP A 44 -14.12 -46.32 -24.78
CA ASP A 44 -14.55 -47.64 -24.31
C ASP A 44 -14.33 -47.81 -22.79
N LYS A 45 -15.37 -48.29 -22.09
CA LYS A 45 -15.39 -48.69 -20.65
C LYS A 45 -15.34 -47.57 -19.62
N GLN A 46 -15.83 -46.37 -19.93
CA GLN A 46 -16.04 -45.34 -18.89
C GLN A 46 -17.22 -45.70 -17.98
N ASN A 47 -17.04 -45.51 -16.67
CA ASN A 47 -18.00 -45.90 -15.62
C ASN A 47 -18.33 -44.77 -14.62
N GLU A 48 -17.82 -43.56 -14.84
CA GLU A 48 -18.01 -42.39 -13.98
C GLU A 48 -18.39 -41.17 -14.84
N LEU A 49 -19.54 -40.55 -14.57
CA LEU A 49 -19.99 -39.30 -15.20
C LEU A 49 -19.79 -38.15 -14.21
N LYS A 50 -19.14 -37.07 -14.65
CA LYS A 50 -18.96 -35.84 -13.85
C LYS A 50 -19.66 -34.67 -14.51
N LEU A 51 -20.48 -33.97 -13.73
CA LEU A 51 -21.19 -32.75 -14.08
C LEU A 51 -20.75 -31.67 -13.07
N ASP A 52 -20.57 -30.44 -13.52
CA ASP A 52 -20.34 -29.32 -12.61
C ASP A 52 -21.68 -28.87 -11.99
N ILE A 53 -21.66 -28.61 -10.68
CA ILE A 53 -22.76 -28.01 -9.92
C ILE A 53 -22.23 -26.93 -8.98
N HIS A 54 -23.07 -25.96 -8.63
CA HIS A 54 -22.83 -25.02 -7.54
C HIS A 54 -23.50 -25.51 -6.23
N PRO A 55 -22.95 -25.24 -5.03
CA PRO A 55 -23.51 -25.71 -3.76
C PRO A 55 -24.96 -25.29 -3.43
N THR A 56 -25.52 -24.31 -4.16
CA THR A 56 -26.95 -23.94 -4.05
C THR A 56 -27.89 -24.82 -4.86
N LEU A 57 -27.37 -25.75 -5.66
CA LEU A 57 -28.16 -26.67 -6.49
C LEU A 57 -28.29 -28.03 -5.79
N THR A 58 -29.46 -28.27 -5.20
CA THR A 58 -29.75 -29.52 -4.47
C THR A 58 -30.11 -30.65 -5.42
N VAL A 59 -29.18 -31.58 -5.64
CA VAL A 59 -29.46 -32.84 -6.38
C VAL A 59 -30.17 -33.82 -5.45
N HIS A 60 -31.45 -34.09 -5.69
CA HIS A 60 -32.26 -35.00 -4.85
C HIS A 60 -32.12 -36.48 -5.22
N LYS A 61 -31.95 -36.80 -6.50
CA LYS A 61 -31.90 -38.17 -7.03
C LYS A 61 -31.26 -38.19 -8.41
N VAL A 62 -30.51 -39.24 -8.74
CA VAL A 62 -30.02 -39.52 -10.10
C VAL A 62 -30.54 -40.88 -10.58
N THR A 63 -30.97 -40.95 -11.83
CA THR A 63 -31.44 -42.19 -12.49
C THR A 63 -30.89 -42.26 -13.91
N PHE A 64 -30.61 -43.48 -14.40
CA PHE A 64 -30.14 -43.71 -15.77
C PHE A 64 -30.95 -44.82 -16.47
N SER A 65 -30.96 -44.81 -17.80
CA SER A 65 -31.55 -45.85 -18.64
C SER A 65 -30.78 -45.96 -19.96
N GLU A 66 -30.48 -47.18 -20.40
CA GLU A 66 -29.87 -47.43 -21.72
C GLU A 66 -30.91 -47.40 -22.86
N ASN A 67 -32.16 -47.80 -22.57
CA ASN A 67 -33.22 -48.01 -23.55
C ASN A 67 -34.39 -47.01 -23.43
N THR A 68 -34.28 -46.01 -22.56
CA THR A 68 -35.30 -44.98 -22.20
C THR A 68 -36.59 -45.49 -21.54
N SER A 69 -36.86 -46.80 -21.57
CA SER A 69 -37.99 -47.46 -20.90
C SER A 69 -37.73 -47.74 -19.42
N ASP A 70 -36.56 -48.28 -19.09
CA ASP A 70 -36.27 -48.90 -17.80
C ASP A 70 -35.24 -48.06 -17.03
N TRP A 71 -35.69 -47.32 -16.01
CA TRP A 71 -34.87 -46.36 -15.28
C TRP A 71 -34.39 -46.92 -13.94
N THR A 72 -33.07 -47.07 -13.81
CA THR A 72 -32.39 -47.53 -12.59
C THR A 72 -31.93 -46.33 -11.78
N THR A 73 -32.10 -46.38 -10.46
CA THR A 73 -31.55 -45.35 -9.54
C THR A 73 -30.08 -45.64 -9.29
N THR A 74 -29.24 -44.61 -9.39
CA THR A 74 -27.79 -44.72 -9.13
C THR A 74 -27.41 -43.88 -7.92
N GLU A 75 -26.35 -44.31 -7.22
CA GLU A 75 -25.66 -43.45 -6.27
C GLU A 75 -24.96 -42.32 -7.02
N PHE A 76 -24.77 -41.20 -6.34
CA PHE A 76 -24.01 -40.04 -6.80
C PHE A 76 -23.24 -39.45 -5.61
N LEU A 77 -22.14 -38.75 -5.89
CA LEU A 77 -21.29 -38.11 -4.89
C LEU A 77 -21.05 -36.66 -5.31
N ILE A 78 -21.10 -35.75 -4.35
CA ILE A 78 -20.67 -34.36 -4.50
C ILE A 78 -19.24 -34.26 -3.97
N GLN A 79 -18.35 -33.60 -4.72
CA GLN A 79 -16.94 -33.44 -4.38
C GLN A 79 -16.51 -32.01 -4.71
N ASP A 80 -15.79 -31.36 -3.80
CA ASP A 80 -15.26 -30.02 -4.03
C ASP A 80 -14.13 -30.07 -5.07
N PHE A 81 -14.22 -29.22 -6.10
CA PHE A 81 -13.24 -29.15 -7.20
C PHE A 81 -12.51 -27.80 -7.26
N THR A 82 -13.27 -26.70 -7.29
CA THR A 82 -12.73 -25.36 -7.48
C THR A 82 -13.62 -24.31 -6.79
N SER A 83 -13.05 -23.12 -6.59
CA SER A 83 -13.74 -21.93 -6.09
C SER A 83 -13.99 -20.89 -7.20
N TYR A 84 -14.20 -21.34 -8.44
CA TYR A 84 -14.58 -20.48 -9.57
C TYR A 84 -16.10 -20.43 -9.72
N GLY A 85 -16.64 -19.29 -10.15
CA GLY A 85 -18.07 -19.17 -10.46
C GLY A 85 -18.97 -19.24 -9.21
N ASN A 86 -18.52 -18.68 -8.08
CA ASN A 86 -19.34 -18.59 -6.85
C ASN A 86 -20.49 -17.56 -6.93
N THR A 87 -20.67 -16.94 -8.11
CA THR A 87 -21.77 -16.01 -8.40
C THR A 87 -23.02 -16.80 -8.76
N LEU A 88 -24.15 -16.51 -8.12
CA LEU A 88 -25.41 -17.17 -8.47
C LEU A 88 -25.91 -16.70 -9.83
N VAL A 89 -26.23 -17.66 -10.71
CA VAL A 89 -26.76 -17.36 -12.04
C VAL A 89 -28.20 -16.87 -11.99
N VAL A 90 -29.01 -17.41 -11.08
CA VAL A 90 -30.44 -17.11 -10.94
C VAL A 90 -30.62 -15.83 -10.12
N CYS A 91 -30.94 -14.74 -10.81
CA CYS A 91 -31.10 -13.41 -10.23
C CYS A 91 -32.59 -13.12 -9.98
N TRP A 92 -33.03 -13.27 -8.74
CA TRP A 92 -34.37 -12.87 -8.29
C TRP A 92 -34.44 -11.38 -7.98
N LEU A 93 -35.51 -10.73 -8.43
CA LEU A 93 -35.78 -9.31 -8.25
C LEU A 93 -37.14 -9.09 -7.58
N GLU A 94 -37.16 -8.24 -6.55
CA GLU A 94 -38.38 -7.75 -5.91
C GLU A 94 -39.15 -6.79 -6.85
N PRO A 95 -40.46 -6.56 -6.62
CA PRO A 95 -41.22 -5.57 -7.40
C PRO A 95 -40.53 -4.21 -7.49
N GLU A 96 -39.94 -3.70 -6.41
CA GLU A 96 -39.23 -2.41 -6.36
C GLU A 96 -38.03 -2.34 -7.32
N GLN A 97 -37.49 -3.47 -7.78
CA GLN A 97 -36.35 -3.56 -8.70
C GLN A 97 -36.78 -3.66 -10.18
N THR A 98 -38.08 -3.79 -10.46
CA THR A 98 -38.66 -3.80 -11.83
C THR A 98 -38.89 -2.39 -12.39
N ALA A 99 -39.33 -2.27 -13.66
CA ALA A 99 -39.78 -1.00 -14.24
C ALA A 99 -41.22 -0.66 -13.81
N GLY A 100 -42.11 -1.64 -13.79
CA GLY A 100 -43.53 -1.49 -13.46
C GLY A 100 -43.81 -1.32 -11.97
N LYS A 101 -42.93 -1.82 -11.09
CA LYS A 101 -43.08 -1.81 -9.62
C LYS A 101 -44.26 -2.64 -9.08
N LEU A 102 -44.75 -3.63 -9.86
CA LEU A 102 -45.98 -4.38 -9.55
C LEU A 102 -45.81 -5.89 -9.32
N LYS A 103 -44.84 -6.54 -9.96
CA LYS A 103 -44.58 -7.99 -9.85
C LYS A 103 -43.08 -8.23 -9.65
N PRO A 104 -42.67 -9.33 -9.00
CA PRO A 104 -41.28 -9.76 -9.00
C PRO A 104 -40.84 -10.21 -10.40
N TYR A 105 -39.54 -10.44 -10.57
CA TYR A 105 -38.92 -10.87 -11.83
C TYR A 105 -37.76 -11.83 -11.54
N VAL A 106 -37.48 -12.80 -12.41
CA VAL A 106 -36.29 -13.66 -12.31
C VAL A 106 -35.64 -13.83 -13.67
N PHE A 107 -34.30 -13.85 -13.70
CA PHE A 107 -33.52 -14.12 -14.91
C PHE A 107 -32.25 -14.92 -14.62
N THR A 108 -31.63 -15.48 -15.66
CA THR A 108 -30.31 -16.11 -15.61
C THR A 108 -29.27 -15.37 -16.44
N GLN A 109 -27.99 -15.42 -16.02
CA GLN A 109 -26.83 -14.84 -16.71
C GLN A 109 -25.68 -15.86 -16.71
N GLY A 110 -25.67 -16.79 -17.67
CA GLY A 110 -24.84 -18.01 -17.60
C GLY A 110 -23.33 -17.82 -17.74
N GLN A 111 -22.88 -16.73 -18.38
CA GLN A 111 -21.47 -16.40 -18.61
C GLN A 111 -20.79 -15.90 -17.31
N ALA A 112 -19.57 -16.32 -16.97
CA ALA A 112 -18.73 -17.30 -17.68
C ALA A 112 -19.10 -18.77 -17.35
N VAL A 113 -19.07 -19.13 -16.07
CA VAL A 113 -19.23 -20.53 -15.59
C VAL A 113 -20.30 -20.64 -14.50
N LEU A 114 -21.43 -19.97 -14.73
CA LEU A 114 -22.45 -19.78 -13.71
C LEU A 114 -23.63 -20.75 -13.88
N ASN A 115 -23.88 -21.31 -15.08
CA ASN A 115 -25.04 -22.16 -15.33
C ASN A 115 -25.03 -23.51 -14.60
N ARG A 116 -23.88 -23.96 -14.06
CA ARG A 116 -23.78 -24.98 -13.00
C ARG A 116 -24.60 -24.68 -11.73
N SER A 117 -25.04 -23.43 -11.52
CA SER A 117 -25.97 -23.03 -10.45
C SER A 117 -27.46 -22.99 -10.87
N PHE A 118 -27.77 -23.35 -12.13
CA PHE A 118 -29.14 -23.53 -12.66
C PHE A 118 -29.44 -25.00 -12.99
N PHE A 119 -28.53 -25.72 -13.64
CA PHE A 119 -28.66 -27.15 -13.93
C PHE A 119 -27.29 -27.88 -13.95
N PRO A 120 -27.19 -29.16 -13.55
CA PRO A 120 -25.95 -29.94 -13.59
C PRO A 120 -25.44 -30.16 -15.03
N CYS A 121 -24.32 -29.57 -15.41
CA CYS A 121 -23.89 -29.58 -16.82
C CYS A 121 -22.38 -29.78 -17.02
N PHE A 122 -21.96 -29.96 -18.28
CA PHE A 122 -20.56 -29.80 -18.66
C PHE A 122 -20.32 -28.30 -18.86
N ASP A 123 -20.00 -27.59 -17.77
CA ASP A 123 -20.09 -26.13 -17.75
C ASP A 123 -18.81 -25.46 -18.27
N THR A 124 -18.57 -25.68 -19.57
CA THR A 124 -17.42 -25.24 -20.35
C THR A 124 -17.83 -24.90 -21.78
N PRO A 125 -17.31 -23.83 -22.40
CA PRO A 125 -17.60 -23.48 -23.79
C PRO A 125 -17.00 -24.47 -24.79
N ALA A 126 -16.15 -25.41 -24.36
CA ALA A 126 -15.65 -26.52 -25.18
C ALA A 126 -16.75 -27.50 -25.63
N VAL A 127 -17.89 -27.54 -24.92
CA VAL A 127 -19.04 -28.39 -25.24
C VAL A 127 -20.12 -27.57 -25.93
N LYS A 128 -20.81 -28.16 -26.92
CA LYS A 128 -22.07 -27.63 -27.45
C LYS A 128 -23.11 -28.73 -27.54
N SER A 129 -24.35 -28.42 -27.17
CA SER A 129 -25.49 -29.36 -27.20
C SER A 129 -26.79 -28.65 -27.57
N SER A 130 -27.72 -29.39 -28.17
CA SER A 130 -29.10 -28.91 -28.37
C SER A 130 -29.87 -29.05 -27.06
N TYR A 131 -30.92 -28.24 -26.84
CA TYR A 131 -31.72 -28.36 -25.62
C TYR A 131 -33.21 -28.13 -25.85
N SER A 132 -34.01 -28.56 -24.90
CA SER A 132 -35.42 -28.18 -24.80
C SER A 132 -35.82 -27.97 -23.35
N ALA A 133 -36.89 -27.23 -23.11
CA ALA A 133 -37.42 -27.02 -21.77
C ALA A 133 -38.96 -27.03 -21.78
N ALA A 134 -39.55 -27.53 -20.70
CA ALA A 134 -40.93 -27.27 -20.31
C ALA A 134 -40.88 -26.44 -19.02
N LEU A 135 -41.61 -25.32 -18.97
CA LEU A 135 -41.57 -24.39 -17.85
C LEU A 135 -42.98 -24.01 -17.40
N GLN A 136 -43.32 -24.43 -16.19
CA GLN A 136 -44.49 -23.93 -15.47
C GLN A 136 -44.12 -22.66 -14.69
N VAL A 137 -44.93 -21.61 -14.86
CA VAL A 137 -44.81 -20.33 -14.16
C VAL A 137 -46.17 -19.95 -13.56
N PRO A 138 -46.24 -19.08 -12.53
CA PRO A 138 -47.52 -18.67 -11.95
C PRO A 138 -48.41 -17.89 -12.93
N ASP A 139 -49.72 -17.89 -12.67
CA ASP A 139 -50.71 -17.21 -13.52
C ASP A 139 -50.38 -15.72 -13.71
N GLY A 140 -50.46 -15.26 -14.96
CA GLY A 140 -50.16 -13.88 -15.32
C GLY A 140 -48.66 -13.52 -15.36
N PHE A 141 -47.76 -14.51 -15.30
CA PHE A 141 -46.36 -14.35 -15.70
C PHE A 141 -46.12 -14.91 -17.11
N THR A 142 -45.15 -14.33 -17.80
CA THR A 142 -44.70 -14.78 -19.12
C THR A 142 -43.24 -15.23 -19.02
N ALA A 143 -42.93 -16.39 -19.61
CA ALA A 143 -41.58 -16.91 -19.71
C ALA A 143 -40.97 -16.68 -21.10
N VAL A 144 -39.66 -16.49 -21.15
CA VAL A 144 -38.86 -16.44 -22.38
C VAL A 144 -37.51 -17.11 -22.16
N MET A 145 -36.98 -17.80 -23.18
CA MET A 145 -35.66 -18.47 -23.14
C MET A 145 -34.89 -18.31 -24.45
N SER A 146 -33.59 -18.58 -24.40
CA SER A 146 -32.64 -18.61 -25.54
C SER A 146 -32.89 -19.75 -26.54
N ALA A 147 -34.07 -19.77 -27.16
CA ALA A 147 -34.61 -20.90 -27.91
C ALA A 147 -35.11 -20.47 -29.30
N ASN A 148 -34.84 -21.27 -30.35
CA ASN A 148 -35.25 -20.95 -31.72
C ASN A 148 -36.73 -21.31 -32.02
N LYS A 149 -37.38 -22.05 -31.12
CA LYS A 149 -38.80 -22.39 -31.16
C LYS A 149 -39.41 -22.30 -29.76
N TRP A 150 -40.66 -21.84 -29.67
CA TRP A 150 -41.46 -21.97 -28.46
C TRP A 150 -42.96 -22.08 -28.75
N GLU A 151 -43.70 -22.65 -27.80
CA GLU A 151 -45.16 -22.63 -27.75
C GLU A 151 -45.65 -22.50 -26.30
N GLN A 152 -46.92 -22.10 -26.10
CA GLN A 152 -47.58 -22.18 -24.79
C GLN A 152 -48.71 -23.21 -24.86
N ARG A 153 -48.66 -24.22 -24.00
CA ARG A 153 -49.68 -25.28 -23.94
C ARG A 153 -50.97 -24.73 -23.32
N LYS A 154 -52.09 -24.92 -24.03
CA LYS A 154 -53.42 -24.42 -23.62
C LYS A 154 -54.10 -25.23 -22.51
N ALA A 155 -53.54 -26.37 -22.11
CA ALA A 155 -54.15 -27.27 -21.13
C ALA A 155 -53.74 -26.95 -19.68
N ASP A 156 -52.50 -26.49 -19.51
CA ASP A 156 -51.76 -26.37 -18.26
C ASP A 156 -50.99 -25.03 -18.14
N GLY A 157 -50.98 -24.20 -19.18
CA GLY A 157 -50.30 -22.90 -19.21
C GLY A 157 -48.78 -22.97 -19.47
N THR A 158 -48.21 -24.18 -19.42
CA THR A 158 -46.77 -24.47 -19.56
C THR A 158 -46.19 -23.92 -20.86
N PHE A 159 -45.09 -23.18 -20.73
CA PHE A 159 -44.28 -22.74 -21.88
C PHE A 159 -43.32 -23.86 -22.27
N VAL A 160 -43.25 -24.19 -23.56
CA VAL A 160 -42.32 -25.19 -24.10
C VAL A 160 -41.34 -24.49 -25.03
N PHE A 161 -40.05 -24.73 -24.84
CA PHE A 161 -38.96 -24.15 -25.61
C PHE A 161 -38.10 -25.25 -26.24
N THR A 162 -37.61 -25.02 -27.45
CA THR A 162 -36.61 -25.87 -28.10
C THR A 162 -35.55 -25.02 -28.77
N MET A 163 -34.29 -25.43 -28.61
CA MET A 163 -33.14 -24.95 -29.35
C MET A 163 -32.58 -26.13 -30.16
N ASP A 164 -32.90 -26.18 -31.46
CA ASP A 164 -32.44 -27.25 -32.35
C ASP A 164 -30.92 -27.24 -32.57
N HIS A 165 -30.30 -26.05 -32.46
CA HIS A 165 -28.89 -25.85 -32.76
C HIS A 165 -28.01 -26.09 -31.52
N PRO A 166 -26.80 -26.66 -31.69
CA PRO A 166 -25.93 -26.92 -30.55
C PRO A 166 -25.29 -25.63 -30.04
N ILE A 167 -25.53 -25.31 -28.77
CA ILE A 167 -24.97 -24.16 -28.04
C ILE A 167 -24.18 -24.61 -26.79
N PRO A 168 -23.17 -23.85 -26.34
CA PRO A 168 -22.51 -24.07 -25.05
C PRO A 168 -23.43 -23.75 -23.85
N SER A 169 -23.10 -24.31 -22.67
CA SER A 169 -23.90 -24.18 -21.44
C SER A 169 -24.19 -22.72 -21.07
N TYR A 170 -23.19 -21.84 -21.18
CA TYR A 170 -23.25 -20.45 -20.72
C TYR A 170 -24.30 -19.60 -21.47
N LEU A 171 -24.73 -20.02 -22.66
CA LEU A 171 -25.74 -19.35 -23.49
C LEU A 171 -27.19 -19.79 -23.21
N VAL A 172 -27.40 -20.72 -22.26
CA VAL A 172 -28.73 -21.16 -21.86
C VAL A 172 -29.33 -20.14 -20.90
N ALA A 173 -30.26 -19.33 -21.40
CA ALA A 173 -30.86 -18.24 -20.66
C ALA A 173 -32.37 -18.40 -20.45
N LEU A 174 -32.85 -17.86 -19.33
CA LEU A 174 -34.23 -17.81 -18.91
C LEU A 174 -34.55 -16.41 -18.37
N ALA A 175 -35.75 -15.90 -18.65
CA ALA A 175 -36.36 -14.84 -17.88
C ALA A 175 -37.87 -15.08 -17.69
N VAL A 176 -38.39 -14.74 -16.51
CA VAL A 176 -39.81 -14.81 -16.17
C VAL A 176 -40.22 -13.54 -15.43
N GLY A 177 -41.31 -12.91 -15.87
CA GLY A 177 -41.80 -11.66 -15.30
C GLY A 177 -43.11 -11.21 -15.92
N ASP A 178 -43.45 -9.94 -15.70
CA ASP A 178 -44.57 -9.27 -16.37
C ASP A 178 -44.18 -8.90 -17.83
N LEU A 179 -43.95 -9.90 -18.69
CA LEU A 179 -43.44 -9.67 -20.04
C LEU A 179 -44.55 -9.64 -21.10
N LEU A 180 -44.54 -8.55 -21.88
CA LEU A 180 -45.26 -8.40 -23.14
C LEU A 180 -44.26 -8.23 -24.29
N SER A 181 -44.75 -8.26 -25.53
CA SER A 181 -43.90 -8.11 -26.70
C SER A 181 -44.59 -7.50 -27.93
N ALA A 182 -43.76 -6.99 -28.84
CA ALA A 182 -44.18 -6.42 -30.12
C ALA A 182 -43.17 -6.76 -31.23
N GLU A 183 -43.66 -7.12 -32.41
CA GLU A 183 -42.80 -7.20 -33.61
C GLU A 183 -42.28 -5.80 -33.96
N VAL A 184 -40.99 -5.73 -34.32
CA VAL A 184 -40.28 -4.54 -34.82
C VAL A 184 -39.49 -4.86 -36.10
N GLY A 185 -39.83 -5.94 -36.80
CA GLY A 185 -39.16 -6.39 -38.02
C GLY A 185 -39.71 -7.72 -38.50
N PRO A 186 -39.24 -8.25 -39.65
CA PRO A 186 -39.76 -9.49 -40.23
C PRO A 186 -39.38 -10.75 -39.43
N ARG A 187 -38.32 -10.68 -38.61
CA ARG A 187 -37.79 -11.78 -37.77
C ARG A 187 -37.33 -11.33 -36.38
N THR A 188 -37.79 -10.16 -35.93
CA THR A 188 -37.37 -9.52 -34.68
C THR A 188 -38.55 -8.92 -33.92
N ARG A 189 -38.57 -9.21 -32.63
CA ARG A 189 -39.56 -8.72 -31.65
C ARG A 189 -38.82 -8.20 -30.43
N VAL A 190 -39.35 -7.12 -29.86
CA VAL A 190 -38.93 -6.64 -28.54
C VAL A 190 -39.82 -7.25 -27.46
N TRP A 191 -39.21 -7.71 -26.38
CA TRP A 191 -39.85 -8.19 -25.16
C TRP A 191 -39.48 -7.25 -24.02
N THR A 192 -40.43 -6.85 -23.18
CA THR A 192 -40.18 -6.02 -21.98
C THR A 192 -41.44 -5.89 -21.12
N GLU A 193 -41.35 -5.17 -20.00
CA GLU A 193 -42.47 -4.84 -19.13
C GLU A 193 -43.48 -3.89 -19.83
N PRO A 194 -44.81 -3.99 -19.56
CA PRO A 194 -45.85 -3.22 -20.25
C PRO A 194 -45.61 -1.70 -20.35
N CYS A 195 -44.99 -1.10 -19.33
CA CYS A 195 -44.68 0.33 -19.27
C CYS A 195 -43.56 0.77 -20.23
N LEU A 196 -42.67 -0.14 -20.65
CA LEU A 196 -41.57 0.13 -21.57
C LEU A 196 -41.89 -0.27 -23.02
N LEU A 197 -42.87 -1.16 -23.24
CA LEU A 197 -43.12 -1.79 -24.54
C LEU A 197 -43.32 -0.80 -25.69
N GLN A 198 -44.09 0.28 -25.47
CA GLN A 198 -44.34 1.28 -26.52
C GLN A 198 -43.06 2.06 -26.89
N ALA A 199 -42.18 2.33 -25.91
CA ALA A 199 -40.90 2.97 -26.16
C ALA A 199 -39.96 2.01 -26.90
N ALA A 200 -39.80 0.76 -26.43
CA ALA A 200 -39.00 -0.26 -27.10
C ALA A 200 -39.45 -0.53 -28.54
N LYS A 201 -40.77 -0.48 -28.81
CA LYS A 201 -41.28 -0.56 -30.18
C LYS A 201 -40.89 0.65 -31.02
N GLN A 202 -41.08 1.87 -30.50
CA GLN A 202 -40.76 3.10 -31.23
C GLN A 202 -39.27 3.29 -31.49
N GLU A 203 -38.41 2.81 -30.59
CA GLU A 203 -36.95 2.91 -30.69
C GLU A 203 -36.36 2.05 -31.82
N TYR A 204 -37.00 0.92 -32.16
CA TYR A 204 -36.38 -0.13 -32.97
C TYR A 204 -37.20 -0.63 -34.16
N ASP A 205 -38.32 0.02 -34.51
CA ASP A 205 -39.20 -0.39 -35.62
C ASP A 205 -38.47 -0.43 -36.97
N ASN A 206 -38.19 -1.64 -37.44
CA ASN A 206 -37.39 -2.04 -38.60
C ASN A 206 -35.89 -1.70 -38.55
N VAL A 207 -35.41 -1.04 -37.48
CA VAL A 207 -34.00 -0.64 -37.28
C VAL A 207 -33.08 -1.86 -37.13
N ILE A 208 -33.49 -2.84 -36.32
CA ILE A 208 -32.67 -4.04 -36.03
C ILE A 208 -32.47 -4.92 -37.28
N GLU A 209 -33.43 -4.93 -38.20
CA GLU A 209 -33.31 -5.67 -39.46
C GLU A 209 -32.25 -5.08 -40.40
N GLU A 210 -32.03 -3.75 -40.41
CA GLU A 210 -30.93 -3.15 -41.17
C GLU A 210 -29.56 -3.65 -40.67
N PHE A 211 -29.41 -3.80 -39.35
CA PHE A 211 -28.20 -4.33 -38.73
C PHE A 211 -28.00 -5.82 -39.07
N LEU A 212 -29.03 -6.65 -38.91
CA LEU A 212 -29.01 -8.08 -39.26
C LEU A 212 -28.69 -8.29 -40.75
N SER A 213 -29.42 -7.61 -41.63
CA SER A 213 -29.18 -7.62 -43.08
C SER A 213 -27.81 -7.08 -43.49
N THR A 214 -27.11 -6.33 -42.63
CA THR A 214 -25.74 -5.85 -42.89
C THR A 214 -24.70 -6.83 -42.36
N ALA A 215 -24.90 -7.37 -41.17
CA ALA A 215 -24.09 -8.45 -40.61
C ALA A 215 -24.12 -9.71 -41.52
N GLU A 216 -25.28 -10.10 -42.07
CA GLU A 216 -25.39 -11.23 -43.01
C GLU A 216 -24.57 -11.01 -44.30
N LYS A 217 -24.56 -9.78 -44.83
CA LYS A 217 -23.74 -9.44 -46.01
C LYS A 217 -22.25 -9.52 -45.73
N LEU A 218 -21.81 -9.29 -44.49
CA LEU A 218 -20.41 -9.30 -44.08
C LEU A 218 -19.93 -10.68 -43.60
N PHE A 219 -20.75 -11.44 -42.87
CA PHE A 219 -20.31 -12.64 -42.12
C PHE A 219 -20.96 -13.95 -42.59
N GLY A 220 -22.02 -13.88 -43.42
CA GLY A 220 -22.78 -15.04 -43.90
C GLY A 220 -24.16 -15.19 -43.24
N PRO A 221 -25.01 -16.15 -43.67
CA PRO A 221 -26.42 -16.19 -43.27
C PRO A 221 -26.66 -16.31 -41.76
N TYR A 222 -27.70 -15.63 -41.27
CA TYR A 222 -28.16 -15.76 -39.88
C TYR A 222 -28.97 -17.06 -39.71
N VAL A 223 -28.43 -18.03 -38.98
CA VAL A 223 -29.02 -19.39 -38.93
C VAL A 223 -30.02 -19.63 -37.81
N TRP A 224 -30.09 -18.75 -36.80
CA TRP A 224 -30.89 -18.95 -35.59
C TRP A 224 -32.41 -18.71 -35.80
N GLY A 225 -32.80 -18.26 -36.99
CA GLY A 225 -34.20 -18.03 -37.38
C GLY A 225 -34.70 -16.65 -36.99
N ARG A 226 -34.98 -16.43 -35.70
CA ARG A 226 -35.37 -15.13 -35.15
C ARG A 226 -34.25 -14.52 -34.30
N TYR A 227 -34.20 -13.20 -34.27
CA TYR A 227 -33.39 -12.42 -33.35
C TYR A 227 -34.34 -11.51 -32.57
N ASP A 228 -34.79 -11.95 -31.40
CA ASP A 228 -35.61 -11.14 -30.49
C ASP A 228 -34.72 -10.46 -29.43
N VAL A 229 -35.18 -9.35 -28.87
CA VAL A 229 -34.43 -8.55 -27.88
C VAL A 229 -35.29 -8.34 -26.62
N LEU A 230 -34.75 -8.70 -25.45
CA LEU A 230 -35.38 -8.53 -24.14
C LEU A 230 -34.79 -7.30 -23.42
N PHE A 231 -35.57 -6.22 -23.31
CA PHE A 231 -35.20 -5.08 -22.47
C PHE A 231 -35.52 -5.42 -21.01
N MET A 232 -34.45 -5.68 -20.27
CA MET A 232 -34.46 -6.14 -18.89
C MET A 232 -35.01 -5.06 -17.92
N PRO A 233 -35.32 -5.43 -16.67
CA PRO A 233 -35.60 -4.47 -15.59
C PRO A 233 -34.50 -3.40 -15.42
N PRO A 234 -34.82 -2.19 -14.93
CA PRO A 234 -33.84 -1.10 -14.77
C PRO A 234 -32.71 -1.40 -13.78
N SER A 235 -32.90 -2.40 -12.92
CA SER A 235 -31.90 -2.93 -11.99
C SER A 235 -30.82 -3.79 -12.67
N PHE A 236 -31.02 -4.24 -13.92
CA PHE A 236 -30.08 -5.09 -14.66
C PHE A 236 -28.69 -4.44 -14.78
N PRO A 237 -27.62 -5.06 -14.26
CA PRO A 237 -26.34 -4.37 -14.07
C PRO A 237 -25.46 -4.31 -15.32
N PHE A 238 -25.70 -5.18 -16.32
CA PHE A 238 -24.81 -5.42 -17.46
C PHE A 238 -25.11 -4.55 -18.70
N GLY A 239 -24.37 -4.76 -19.79
CA GLY A 239 -24.57 -4.11 -21.09
C GLY A 239 -25.72 -4.75 -21.87
N GLY A 240 -25.38 -5.86 -22.54
CA GLY A 240 -26.30 -6.89 -22.97
C GLY A 240 -25.76 -8.28 -22.60
N MET A 241 -26.24 -9.31 -23.30
CA MET A 241 -25.77 -10.70 -23.24
C MET A 241 -26.26 -11.43 -24.49
N GLU A 242 -25.38 -12.21 -25.14
CA GLU A 242 -25.56 -12.65 -26.54
C GLU A 242 -26.51 -13.85 -26.75
N ASN A 243 -27.32 -14.15 -25.73
CA ASN A 243 -28.28 -15.25 -25.63
C ASN A 243 -29.00 -15.56 -26.96
N PRO A 244 -28.73 -16.72 -27.60
CA PRO A 244 -29.22 -17.05 -28.94
C PRO A 244 -30.74 -16.94 -29.06
N CYS A 245 -31.19 -16.30 -30.14
CA CYS A 245 -32.58 -15.95 -30.44
C CYS A 245 -33.23 -14.91 -29.52
N LEU A 246 -32.65 -14.57 -28.36
CA LEU A 246 -33.26 -13.73 -27.32
C LEU A 246 -32.19 -12.95 -26.55
N THR A 247 -31.54 -11.99 -27.21
CA THR A 247 -30.52 -11.13 -26.61
C THR A 247 -31.09 -10.34 -25.43
N PHE A 248 -30.42 -10.36 -24.28
CA PHE A 248 -30.81 -9.50 -23.15
C PHE A 248 -30.11 -8.15 -23.27
N VAL A 249 -30.80 -7.04 -22.99
CA VAL A 249 -30.20 -5.70 -22.99
C VAL A 249 -30.70 -4.85 -21.83
N THR A 250 -29.87 -3.91 -21.38
CA THR A 250 -30.27 -2.86 -20.44
C THR A 250 -31.39 -1.97 -21.04
N PRO A 251 -32.40 -1.54 -20.25
CA PRO A 251 -33.44 -0.61 -20.73
C PRO A 251 -32.88 0.81 -20.98
N CYS A 252 -31.65 1.08 -20.56
CA CYS A 252 -30.95 2.34 -20.84
C CYS A 252 -30.64 2.59 -22.33
N LEU A 253 -30.88 1.62 -23.22
CA LEU A 253 -30.77 1.82 -24.68
C LEU A 253 -32.00 2.53 -25.28
N LEU A 254 -33.09 2.69 -24.51
CA LEU A 254 -34.32 3.38 -24.92
C LEU A 254 -34.17 4.91 -24.86
N ALA A 255 -33.35 5.46 -25.77
CA ALA A 255 -32.93 6.86 -25.80
C ALA A 255 -33.95 7.82 -26.46
N GLY A 256 -34.92 7.31 -27.23
CA GLY A 256 -35.92 8.05 -27.98
C GLY A 256 -35.49 8.41 -29.41
N ASP A 257 -34.33 7.94 -29.86
CA ASP A 257 -33.62 8.44 -31.04
C ASP A 257 -32.65 7.42 -31.70
N CYS A 258 -32.75 6.13 -31.34
CA CYS A 258 -31.88 5.03 -31.80
C CYS A 258 -30.39 5.18 -31.42
N SER A 259 -30.02 6.17 -30.60
CA SER A 259 -28.65 6.69 -30.57
C SER A 259 -27.66 5.90 -29.68
N LEU A 260 -28.10 4.76 -29.14
CA LEU A 260 -27.33 3.76 -28.38
C LEU A 260 -27.47 2.33 -28.98
N ALA A 261 -27.82 2.24 -30.26
CA ALA A 261 -28.07 0.98 -30.95
C ALA A 261 -26.80 0.16 -31.27
N ASP A 262 -25.60 0.74 -31.08
CA ASP A 262 -24.29 0.08 -31.24
C ASP A 262 -24.13 -1.14 -30.33
N VAL A 263 -24.72 -1.11 -29.13
CA VAL A 263 -24.78 -2.29 -28.25
C VAL A 263 -25.57 -3.42 -28.91
N ILE A 264 -26.71 -3.15 -29.55
CA ILE A 264 -27.47 -4.21 -30.26
C ILE A 264 -26.67 -4.74 -31.47
N ILE A 265 -25.86 -3.90 -32.13
CA ILE A 265 -24.96 -4.35 -33.21
C ILE A 265 -23.87 -5.30 -32.68
N HIS A 266 -23.36 -5.08 -31.47
CA HIS A 266 -22.43 -5.99 -30.78
C HIS A 266 -23.05 -7.39 -30.57
N GLU A 267 -24.22 -7.43 -29.93
CA GLU A 267 -24.97 -8.66 -29.65
C GLU A 267 -25.40 -9.41 -30.94
N ILE A 268 -25.72 -8.67 -32.01
CA ILE A 268 -25.93 -9.24 -33.35
C ILE A 268 -24.66 -9.95 -33.83
N CYS A 269 -23.49 -9.31 -33.73
CA CYS A 269 -22.24 -9.88 -34.20
C CYS A 269 -21.85 -11.16 -33.46
N HIS A 270 -22.16 -11.26 -32.17
CA HIS A 270 -21.97 -12.51 -31.42
C HIS A 270 -22.73 -13.72 -31.97
N SER A 271 -23.82 -13.50 -32.72
CA SER A 271 -24.54 -14.56 -33.44
C SER A 271 -23.66 -15.32 -34.46
N TRP A 272 -22.49 -14.77 -34.79
CA TRP A 272 -21.40 -15.44 -35.51
C TRP A 272 -20.18 -15.71 -34.61
N PHE A 273 -19.74 -14.72 -33.81
CA PHE A 273 -18.50 -14.77 -33.01
C PHE A 273 -18.80 -14.94 -31.52
N GLY A 274 -18.73 -16.17 -31.02
CA GLY A 274 -19.27 -16.58 -29.73
C GLY A 274 -20.31 -17.68 -29.92
N ASN A 275 -21.43 -17.41 -30.59
CA ASN A 275 -22.53 -18.37 -30.68
C ASN A 275 -22.25 -19.50 -31.69
N LEU A 276 -21.85 -19.16 -32.93
CA LEU A 276 -21.50 -20.16 -33.95
C LEU A 276 -20.08 -20.69 -33.79
N VAL A 277 -19.10 -19.80 -33.70
CA VAL A 277 -17.68 -20.12 -33.46
C VAL A 277 -17.31 -19.62 -32.06
N THR A 278 -17.03 -20.52 -31.12
CA THR A 278 -16.79 -20.17 -29.70
C THR A 278 -15.32 -20.37 -29.32
N ASN A 279 -14.82 -19.62 -28.34
CA ASN A 279 -13.62 -19.97 -27.58
C ASN A 279 -13.73 -21.38 -26.96
N ALA A 280 -12.68 -22.21 -27.04
CA ALA A 280 -12.66 -23.52 -26.39
C ALA A 280 -12.23 -23.47 -24.90
N THR A 281 -11.78 -22.32 -24.40
CA THR A 281 -11.49 -22.06 -22.98
C THR A 281 -11.79 -20.59 -22.64
N TRP A 282 -12.09 -20.28 -21.38
CA TRP A 282 -12.19 -18.89 -20.91
C TRP A 282 -10.85 -18.13 -20.95
N GLY A 283 -9.72 -18.84 -20.94
CA GLY A 283 -8.41 -18.23 -21.16
C GLY A 283 -8.22 -17.62 -22.55
N ASP A 284 -8.98 -18.09 -23.54
CA ASP A 284 -8.96 -17.61 -24.93
C ASP A 284 -10.19 -16.75 -25.29
N PHE A 285 -10.86 -16.13 -24.31
CA PHE A 285 -12.12 -15.38 -24.49
C PHE A 285 -12.08 -14.27 -25.56
N TRP A 286 -10.89 -13.72 -25.87
CA TRP A 286 -10.67 -12.79 -26.97
C TRP A 286 -11.11 -13.33 -28.35
N LEU A 287 -11.23 -14.64 -28.54
CA LEU A 287 -11.75 -15.25 -29.78
C LEU A 287 -13.23 -14.92 -30.03
N ASN A 288 -14.00 -14.71 -28.97
CA ASN A 288 -15.33 -14.13 -29.09
C ASN A 288 -15.15 -12.62 -29.25
N GLU A 289 -14.64 -11.94 -28.21
CA GLU A 289 -14.77 -10.50 -28.09
C GLU A 289 -13.94 -9.66 -29.05
N GLY A 290 -12.72 -10.08 -29.36
CA GLY A 290 -11.88 -9.41 -30.35
C GLY A 290 -12.46 -9.50 -31.75
N PHE A 291 -13.14 -10.61 -32.08
CA PHE A 291 -13.86 -10.78 -33.33
C PHE A 291 -15.21 -10.05 -33.32
N THR A 292 -15.99 -10.09 -32.23
CA THR A 292 -17.24 -9.34 -32.09
C THR A 292 -17.00 -7.83 -32.17
N MET A 293 -16.01 -7.29 -31.46
CA MET A 293 -15.68 -5.86 -31.53
C MET A 293 -15.19 -5.43 -32.92
N TYR A 294 -14.47 -6.30 -33.63
CA TYR A 294 -14.11 -6.06 -35.03
C TYR A 294 -15.34 -6.10 -35.95
N ALA A 295 -16.22 -7.08 -35.76
CA ALA A 295 -17.45 -7.26 -36.53
C ALA A 295 -18.45 -6.11 -36.31
N GLN A 296 -18.67 -5.69 -35.06
CA GLN A 296 -19.45 -4.50 -34.69
C GLN A 296 -18.92 -3.28 -35.44
N ARG A 297 -17.62 -3.00 -35.31
CA ARG A 297 -17.00 -1.84 -35.98
C ARG A 297 -17.04 -1.96 -37.50
N ARG A 298 -16.98 -3.17 -38.08
CA ARG A 298 -17.24 -3.38 -39.51
C ARG A 298 -18.68 -3.04 -39.89
N VAL A 299 -19.70 -3.46 -39.14
CA VAL A 299 -21.11 -3.11 -39.38
C VAL A 299 -21.35 -1.60 -39.20
N CYS A 300 -20.88 -1.01 -38.09
CA CYS A 300 -20.93 0.43 -37.83
C CYS A 300 -20.28 1.24 -38.95
N ARG A 301 -19.19 0.76 -39.56
CA ARG A 301 -18.52 1.43 -40.69
C ARG A 301 -19.40 1.47 -41.95
N GLU A 302 -20.13 0.41 -42.27
CA GLU A 302 -21.03 0.39 -43.43
C GLU A 302 -22.26 1.29 -43.24
N ILE A 303 -22.81 1.35 -42.01
CA ILE A 303 -24.08 2.05 -41.72
C ILE A 303 -23.84 3.53 -41.33
N PHE A 304 -22.86 3.79 -40.47
CA PHE A 304 -22.64 5.12 -39.88
C PHE A 304 -21.46 5.88 -40.48
N GLY A 305 -20.60 5.21 -41.24
CA GLY A 305 -19.43 5.76 -41.93
C GLY A 305 -18.13 5.70 -41.12
N GLU A 306 -17.01 5.56 -41.84
CA GLU A 306 -15.66 5.39 -41.28
C GLU A 306 -15.28 6.41 -40.19
N ALA A 307 -15.56 7.71 -40.40
CA ALA A 307 -15.21 8.74 -39.41
C ALA A 307 -15.93 8.55 -38.06
N TYR A 308 -17.13 7.99 -38.05
CA TYR A 308 -17.88 7.68 -36.82
C TYR A 308 -17.27 6.46 -36.11
N THR A 309 -16.99 5.39 -36.86
CA THR A 309 -16.36 4.17 -36.30
C THR A 309 -14.92 4.40 -35.83
N CYS A 310 -14.16 5.29 -36.47
CA CYS A 310 -12.83 5.67 -35.98
C CYS A 310 -12.90 6.45 -34.65
N LEU A 311 -13.99 7.16 -34.38
CA LEU A 311 -14.25 7.85 -33.11
C LEU A 311 -14.75 6.88 -32.02
N GLU A 312 -15.64 5.95 -32.37
CA GLU A 312 -16.04 4.79 -31.55
C GLU A 312 -14.80 3.99 -31.10
N ALA A 313 -13.92 3.63 -32.02
CA ALA A 313 -12.67 2.93 -31.74
C ALA A 313 -11.63 3.78 -30.98
N ALA A 314 -11.62 5.11 -31.16
CA ALA A 314 -10.78 6.00 -30.36
C ALA A 314 -11.24 6.07 -28.90
N THR A 315 -12.56 5.99 -28.67
CA THR A 315 -13.17 5.89 -27.34
C THR A 315 -12.83 4.56 -26.68
N GLY A 316 -12.96 3.44 -27.40
CA GLY A 316 -12.55 2.11 -26.93
C GLY A 316 -11.07 2.03 -26.56
N LYS A 317 -10.18 2.56 -27.42
CA LYS A 317 -8.74 2.71 -27.14
C LYS A 317 -8.46 3.50 -25.85
N ALA A 318 -9.28 4.50 -25.53
CA ALA A 318 -9.15 5.26 -24.29
C ALA A 318 -9.59 4.44 -23.05
N LEU A 319 -10.64 3.61 -23.17
CA LEU A 319 -11.06 2.67 -22.11
C LEU A 319 -9.97 1.63 -21.84
N LEU A 320 -9.37 1.02 -22.88
CA LEU A 320 -8.24 0.09 -22.73
C LEU A 320 -7.05 0.75 -22.02
N ARG A 321 -6.75 2.01 -22.34
CA ARG A 321 -5.68 2.77 -21.66
C ARG A 321 -6.02 3.00 -20.19
N GLN A 322 -7.24 3.47 -19.91
CA GLN A 322 -7.74 3.67 -18.55
C GLN A 322 -7.76 2.36 -17.72
N HIS A 323 -8.01 1.21 -18.36
CA HIS A 323 -7.91 -0.10 -17.72
C HIS A 323 -6.47 -0.47 -17.38
N MET A 324 -5.54 -0.39 -18.35
CA MET A 324 -4.12 -0.70 -18.13
C MET A 324 -3.43 0.27 -17.15
N ASP A 325 -3.87 1.53 -17.09
CA ASP A 325 -3.39 2.50 -16.08
C ASP A 325 -3.94 2.20 -14.67
N GLN A 326 -5.00 1.39 -14.53
CA GLN A 326 -5.56 0.93 -13.25
C GLN A 326 -5.03 -0.45 -12.82
N THR A 327 -4.93 -1.42 -13.73
CA THR A 327 -4.40 -2.77 -13.44
C THR A 327 -2.88 -2.82 -13.44
N GLY A 328 -2.23 -1.85 -14.10
CA GLY A 328 -0.80 -1.84 -14.40
C GLY A 328 -0.51 -2.66 -15.67
N GLU A 329 0.15 -2.07 -16.66
CA GLU A 329 0.31 -2.66 -18.00
C GLU A 329 0.75 -4.14 -17.99
N GLN A 330 1.68 -4.52 -17.09
CA GLN A 330 2.25 -5.87 -16.99
C GLN A 330 1.35 -6.91 -16.28
N HIS A 331 0.11 -6.57 -15.90
CA HIS A 331 -0.80 -7.49 -15.20
C HIS A 331 -1.16 -8.73 -16.05
N PRO A 332 -1.25 -9.95 -15.50
CA PRO A 332 -1.55 -11.15 -16.27
C PRO A 332 -2.87 -11.12 -17.06
N LEU A 333 -3.88 -10.40 -16.56
CA LEU A 333 -5.17 -10.20 -17.26
C LEU A 333 -5.07 -9.30 -18.49
N ASN A 334 -3.96 -8.58 -18.69
CA ASN A 334 -3.74 -7.70 -19.85
C ASN A 334 -3.14 -8.47 -21.06
N LYS A 335 -3.20 -9.80 -21.03
CA LYS A 335 -2.89 -10.72 -22.14
C LYS A 335 -4.16 -11.01 -22.96
N LEU A 336 -4.02 -11.45 -24.21
CA LEU A 336 -5.19 -12.00 -24.94
C LEU A 336 -5.46 -13.44 -24.56
N ARG A 337 -4.39 -14.22 -24.34
CA ARG A 337 -4.45 -15.53 -23.70
C ARG A 337 -4.18 -15.36 -22.20
N VAL A 338 -5.25 -15.33 -21.42
CA VAL A 338 -5.18 -15.40 -19.95
C VAL A 338 -4.99 -16.86 -19.55
N LYS A 339 -4.05 -17.14 -18.63
CA LYS A 339 -3.96 -18.46 -18.03
C LYS A 339 -4.87 -18.49 -16.80
N ILE A 340 -5.97 -19.24 -16.89
CA ILE A 340 -6.80 -19.55 -15.72
C ILE A 340 -5.97 -20.48 -14.81
N GLU A 341 -5.77 -20.08 -13.56
CA GLU A 341 -5.03 -20.84 -12.54
C GLU A 341 -5.51 -20.43 -11.13
N PRO A 342 -5.31 -21.25 -10.08
CA PRO A 342 -5.96 -21.05 -8.78
C PRO A 342 -5.76 -19.65 -8.19
N GLY A 343 -6.85 -18.87 -8.14
CA GLY A 343 -6.85 -17.45 -7.75
C GLY A 343 -7.16 -16.47 -8.89
N VAL A 344 -7.37 -16.94 -10.12
CA VAL A 344 -7.90 -16.19 -11.28
C VAL A 344 -9.23 -16.83 -11.69
N ASP A 345 -10.35 -16.14 -11.49
CA ASP A 345 -11.67 -16.63 -11.90
C ASP A 345 -11.87 -16.39 -13.42
N PRO A 346 -12.57 -17.28 -14.16
CA PRO A 346 -13.08 -16.96 -15.50
C PRO A 346 -13.76 -15.59 -15.60
N ASP A 347 -14.51 -15.16 -14.58
CA ASP A 347 -15.15 -13.83 -14.55
C ASP A 347 -14.12 -12.67 -14.55
N ASP A 348 -12.87 -12.86 -14.08
CA ASP A 348 -11.81 -11.85 -14.14
C ASP A 348 -11.33 -11.57 -15.59
N THR A 349 -11.63 -12.48 -16.53
CA THR A 349 -11.34 -12.26 -17.96
C THR A 349 -12.28 -11.24 -18.60
N TYR A 350 -13.44 -10.96 -17.98
CA TYR A 350 -14.39 -9.94 -18.42
C TYR A 350 -13.87 -8.52 -18.10
N ASN A 351 -12.96 -8.03 -18.93
CA ASN A 351 -12.35 -6.70 -18.83
C ASN A 351 -12.02 -6.14 -20.23
N GLU A 352 -11.61 -4.87 -20.33
CA GLU A 352 -11.39 -4.18 -21.63
C GLU A 352 -10.38 -4.87 -22.57
N THR A 353 -9.52 -5.77 -22.07
CA THR A 353 -8.43 -6.41 -22.83
C THR A 353 -8.93 -7.30 -23.98
N PRO A 354 -9.70 -8.40 -23.75
CA PRO A 354 -10.20 -9.24 -24.84
C PRO A 354 -11.02 -8.47 -25.90
N TYR A 355 -11.76 -7.43 -25.50
CA TYR A 355 -12.50 -6.54 -26.41
C TYR A 355 -11.54 -5.70 -27.27
N GLU A 356 -10.76 -4.80 -26.65
CA GLU A 356 -10.04 -3.74 -27.37
C GLU A 356 -8.65 -4.15 -27.85
N LYS A 357 -7.90 -4.92 -27.05
CA LYS A 357 -6.63 -5.52 -27.50
C LYS A 357 -6.92 -6.62 -28.52
N GLY A 358 -8.02 -7.36 -28.35
CA GLY A 358 -8.49 -8.36 -29.33
C GLY A 358 -8.91 -7.70 -30.65
N PHE A 359 -9.69 -6.62 -30.60
CA PHE A 359 -9.99 -5.79 -31.77
C PHE A 359 -8.73 -5.31 -32.49
N CYS A 360 -7.70 -4.86 -31.75
CA CYS A 360 -6.42 -4.45 -32.33
C CYS A 360 -5.70 -5.62 -33.04
N PHE A 361 -5.77 -6.84 -32.50
CA PHE A 361 -5.17 -8.03 -33.11
C PHE A 361 -5.94 -8.48 -34.37
N VAL A 362 -7.28 -8.54 -34.35
CA VAL A 362 -8.07 -8.85 -35.55
C VAL A 362 -7.88 -7.76 -36.62
N SER A 363 -7.76 -6.49 -36.22
CA SER A 363 -7.40 -5.38 -37.11
C SER A 363 -5.98 -5.50 -37.69
N TYR A 364 -5.03 -6.08 -36.96
CA TYR A 364 -3.69 -6.40 -37.46
C TYR A 364 -3.73 -7.53 -38.50
N LEU A 365 -4.55 -8.58 -38.29
CA LEU A 365 -4.78 -9.62 -39.29
C LEU A 365 -5.41 -9.05 -40.58
N ALA A 366 -6.35 -8.11 -40.47
CA ALA A 366 -6.91 -7.39 -41.62
C ALA A 366 -5.85 -6.53 -42.34
N HIS A 367 -5.01 -5.82 -41.58
CA HIS A 367 -3.90 -5.02 -42.12
C HIS A 367 -2.88 -5.88 -42.89
N LEU A 368 -2.50 -7.03 -42.35
CA LEU A 368 -1.58 -7.98 -43.01
C LEU A 368 -2.14 -8.52 -44.34
N THR A 369 -3.46 -8.67 -44.47
CA THR A 369 -4.13 -9.05 -45.73
C THR A 369 -4.06 -7.95 -46.79
N GLY A 370 -3.89 -6.69 -46.39
CA GLY A 370 -3.66 -5.54 -47.26
C GLY A 370 -4.86 -5.07 -48.10
N ASP A 371 -6.01 -5.75 -47.99
CA ASP A 371 -7.25 -5.44 -48.69
C ASP A 371 -8.45 -5.90 -47.85
N GLN A 372 -9.41 -5.00 -47.61
CA GLN A 372 -10.55 -5.28 -46.75
C GLN A 372 -11.51 -6.32 -47.35
N SER A 373 -11.66 -6.38 -48.68
CA SER A 373 -12.56 -7.33 -49.33
C SER A 373 -12.01 -8.77 -49.27
N ARG A 374 -10.69 -8.93 -49.35
CA ARG A 374 -10.00 -10.21 -49.06
C ARG A 374 -10.21 -10.65 -47.61
N PHE A 375 -10.18 -9.72 -46.65
CA PHE A 375 -10.38 -10.05 -45.24
C PHE A 375 -11.86 -10.36 -44.91
N ASP A 376 -12.81 -9.57 -45.43
CA ASP A 376 -14.25 -9.85 -45.30
C ASP A 376 -14.61 -11.22 -45.93
N ALA A 377 -13.94 -11.62 -47.02
CA ALA A 377 -14.07 -12.96 -47.61
C ALA A 377 -13.46 -14.07 -46.73
N PHE A 378 -12.33 -13.83 -46.07
CA PHE A 378 -11.75 -14.73 -45.07
C PHE A 378 -12.68 -14.91 -43.87
N ILE A 379 -13.27 -13.84 -43.34
CA ILE A 379 -14.17 -13.91 -42.17
C ILE A 379 -15.38 -14.82 -42.46
N LYS A 380 -15.98 -14.73 -43.65
CA LYS A 380 -17.05 -15.67 -44.08
C LYS A 380 -16.55 -17.12 -44.14
N ALA A 381 -15.34 -17.35 -44.65
CA ALA A 381 -14.75 -18.68 -44.71
C ALA A 381 -14.41 -19.25 -43.32
N TYR A 382 -14.00 -18.39 -42.38
CA TYR A 382 -13.74 -18.72 -40.98
C TYR A 382 -15.03 -19.14 -40.26
N VAL A 383 -16.10 -18.34 -40.41
CA VAL A 383 -17.45 -18.67 -39.92
C VAL A 383 -17.90 -20.04 -40.43
N GLU A 384 -17.83 -20.30 -41.74
CA GLU A 384 -18.32 -21.57 -42.30
C GLU A 384 -17.42 -22.77 -41.94
N LYS A 385 -16.09 -22.57 -41.84
CA LYS A 385 -15.11 -23.59 -41.41
C LYS A 385 -15.36 -24.07 -39.98
N PHE A 386 -15.69 -23.16 -39.07
CA PHE A 386 -15.79 -23.43 -37.63
C PHE A 386 -17.22 -23.37 -37.05
N LYS A 387 -18.21 -23.23 -37.92
CA LYS A 387 -19.66 -23.24 -37.61
C LYS A 387 -20.05 -24.39 -36.66
N PHE A 388 -20.73 -24.05 -35.57
CA PHE A 388 -21.14 -24.98 -34.51
C PHE A 388 -19.97 -25.71 -33.81
N ARG A 389 -18.77 -25.11 -33.78
CA ARG A 389 -17.60 -25.62 -33.05
C ARG A 389 -17.13 -24.64 -31.98
N SER A 390 -16.30 -25.16 -31.10
CA SER A 390 -15.50 -24.38 -30.15
C SER A 390 -14.03 -24.64 -30.47
N ILE A 391 -13.22 -23.59 -30.54
CA ILE A 391 -11.88 -23.62 -31.16
C ILE A 391 -10.82 -22.96 -30.28
N LEU A 392 -9.56 -23.29 -30.54
CA LEU A 392 -8.40 -22.62 -29.96
C LEU A 392 -7.87 -21.53 -30.92
N PRO A 393 -7.13 -20.52 -30.41
CA PRO A 393 -6.41 -19.54 -31.24
C PRO A 393 -5.55 -20.17 -32.33
N GLU A 394 -4.94 -21.31 -32.05
CA GLU A 394 -4.16 -22.10 -32.99
C GLU A 394 -4.98 -22.50 -34.23
N ASP A 395 -6.23 -22.96 -34.05
CA ASP A 395 -7.13 -23.34 -35.16
C ASP A 395 -7.43 -22.13 -36.06
N ALA A 396 -7.73 -20.97 -35.43
CA ALA A 396 -8.07 -19.73 -36.13
C ALA A 396 -6.87 -19.17 -36.91
N LEU A 397 -5.70 -19.15 -36.29
CA LEU A 397 -4.47 -18.56 -36.83
C LEU A 397 -3.79 -19.47 -37.86
N GLU A 398 -3.84 -20.80 -37.70
CA GLU A 398 -3.45 -21.72 -38.78
C GLU A 398 -4.38 -21.55 -39.98
N PHE A 399 -5.70 -21.53 -39.79
CA PHE A 399 -6.64 -21.36 -40.91
C PHE A 399 -6.46 -20.02 -41.64
N TYR A 400 -6.15 -18.93 -40.93
CA TYR A 400 -5.76 -17.65 -41.54
C TYR A 400 -4.52 -17.80 -42.44
N LEU A 401 -3.50 -18.51 -41.98
CA LEU A 401 -2.27 -18.77 -42.75
C LEU A 401 -2.49 -19.77 -43.90
N GLU A 402 -3.40 -20.74 -43.78
CA GLU A 402 -3.82 -21.61 -44.89
C GLU A 402 -4.57 -20.83 -45.97
N TYR A 403 -5.48 -19.93 -45.58
CA TYR A 403 -6.29 -19.12 -46.48
C TYR A 403 -5.45 -18.04 -47.19
N PHE A 404 -4.41 -17.52 -46.52
CA PHE A 404 -3.45 -16.57 -47.07
C PHE A 404 -2.04 -17.18 -47.17
N PRO A 405 -1.78 -18.10 -48.11
CA PRO A 405 -0.49 -18.76 -48.24
C PRO A 405 0.64 -17.78 -48.60
N ASP A 406 0.32 -16.64 -49.23
CA ASP A 406 1.29 -15.57 -49.49
C ASP A 406 1.81 -14.91 -48.20
N LEU A 407 1.00 -14.89 -47.13
CA LEU A 407 1.38 -14.42 -45.80
C LEU A 407 2.09 -15.51 -44.98
N LYS A 408 1.70 -16.79 -45.14
CA LYS A 408 2.42 -17.95 -44.57
C LYS A 408 3.87 -17.99 -45.10
N LEU A 409 4.07 -17.78 -46.40
CA LEU A 409 5.39 -17.69 -47.05
C LEU A 409 6.22 -16.46 -46.61
N LYS A 410 5.58 -15.31 -46.37
CA LYS A 410 6.22 -14.11 -45.79
C LYS A 410 6.58 -14.26 -44.31
N ASN A 411 6.20 -15.37 -43.65
CA ASN A 411 6.39 -15.63 -42.22
C ASN A 411 5.81 -14.52 -41.30
N VAL A 412 4.66 -13.92 -41.66
CA VAL A 412 4.06 -12.81 -40.88
C VAL A 412 3.80 -13.15 -39.41
N HIS A 413 3.56 -14.43 -39.13
CA HIS A 413 3.34 -14.99 -37.79
C HIS A 413 4.61 -15.07 -36.91
N LYS A 414 5.78 -14.65 -37.43
CA LYS A 414 7.11 -14.69 -36.78
C LYS A 414 7.88 -13.37 -36.89
N ILE A 415 7.19 -12.26 -37.18
CA ILE A 415 7.84 -10.93 -37.20
C ILE A 415 8.15 -10.54 -35.75
N GLU A 416 9.42 -10.32 -35.42
CA GLU A 416 9.85 -10.00 -34.04
C GLU A 416 9.06 -8.79 -33.47
N GLY A 417 8.41 -8.99 -32.32
CA GLY A 417 7.56 -7.98 -31.67
C GLY A 417 6.14 -7.83 -32.24
N LEU A 418 5.80 -8.57 -33.30
CA LEU A 418 4.46 -8.64 -33.91
C LEU A 418 4.03 -10.09 -34.23
N ASP A 419 4.77 -11.08 -33.71
CA ASP A 419 4.50 -12.50 -33.88
C ASP A 419 3.25 -12.93 -33.09
N PHE A 420 2.62 -14.00 -33.55
CA PHE A 420 1.31 -14.38 -33.02
C PHE A 420 1.36 -14.92 -31.57
N ASP A 421 2.51 -15.46 -31.12
CA ASP A 421 2.66 -15.90 -29.73
C ASP A 421 2.78 -14.70 -28.79
N SER A 422 3.59 -13.71 -29.15
CA SER A 422 3.72 -12.43 -28.43
C SER A 422 2.37 -11.72 -28.29
N TRP A 423 1.55 -11.65 -29.35
CA TRP A 423 0.20 -11.08 -29.29
C TRP A 423 -0.71 -11.75 -28.26
N LEU A 424 -0.63 -13.08 -28.16
CA LEU A 424 -1.43 -13.85 -27.21
C LEU A 424 -0.89 -13.72 -25.78
N ASN A 425 0.40 -13.92 -25.59
CA ASN A 425 1.00 -14.24 -24.30
C ASN A 425 1.68 -13.05 -23.58
N VAL A 426 1.92 -11.92 -24.24
CA VAL A 426 2.59 -10.75 -23.65
C VAL A 426 1.57 -9.73 -23.12
N PRO A 427 1.65 -9.30 -21.85
CA PRO A 427 0.73 -8.32 -21.27
C PRO A 427 1.03 -6.89 -21.77
N GLY A 428 0.11 -5.96 -21.54
CA GLY A 428 0.29 -4.54 -21.82
C GLY A 428 -0.16 -4.12 -23.22
N TRP A 429 0.28 -2.93 -23.63
CA TRP A 429 -0.29 -2.20 -24.78
C TRP A 429 -0.18 -2.98 -26.12
N PRO A 430 -1.22 -2.99 -26.97
CA PRO A 430 -1.16 -3.64 -28.29
C PRO A 430 -0.03 -3.06 -29.17
N PRO A 431 0.84 -3.91 -29.78
CA PRO A 431 1.98 -3.45 -30.58
C PRO A 431 1.58 -2.89 -31.96
N TYR A 432 0.38 -3.21 -32.46
CA TYR A 432 -0.28 -2.51 -33.56
C TYR A 432 -1.60 -1.91 -33.08
N VAL A 433 -1.92 -0.71 -33.55
CA VAL A 433 -3.25 -0.11 -33.43
C VAL A 433 -3.67 0.34 -34.83
N PRO A 434 -4.90 0.05 -35.30
CA PRO A 434 -5.37 0.52 -36.60
C PRO A 434 -5.35 2.04 -36.70
N ASP A 435 -5.25 2.56 -37.93
CA ASP A 435 -5.36 4.00 -38.14
C ASP A 435 -6.79 4.48 -37.85
N LEU A 436 -6.91 5.53 -37.05
CA LEU A 436 -8.15 6.18 -36.64
C LEU A 436 -8.21 7.64 -37.14
N SER A 437 -7.31 8.04 -38.06
CA SER A 437 -7.15 9.40 -38.57
C SER A 437 -8.45 9.99 -39.13
N ALA A 438 -9.30 9.19 -39.78
CA ALA A 438 -10.60 9.64 -40.29
C ALA A 438 -11.52 10.20 -39.19
N GLY A 439 -11.42 9.69 -37.96
CA GLY A 439 -12.17 10.18 -36.80
C GLY A 439 -11.79 11.60 -36.37
N GLN A 440 -10.64 12.13 -36.80
CA GLN A 440 -10.22 13.51 -36.53
C GLN A 440 -11.17 14.55 -37.13
N MET A 441 -11.92 14.18 -38.17
CA MET A 441 -12.99 15.02 -38.74
C MET A 441 -14.09 15.32 -37.71
N LEU A 442 -14.35 14.40 -36.77
CA LEU A 442 -15.37 14.55 -35.72
C LEU A 442 -14.77 14.98 -34.36
N MET A 443 -13.58 14.48 -34.00
CA MET A 443 -12.89 14.85 -32.76
C MET A 443 -12.49 16.33 -32.74
N LYS A 444 -11.84 16.84 -33.80
CA LYS A 444 -11.26 18.18 -33.79
C LYS A 444 -12.28 19.33 -33.58
N PRO A 445 -13.49 19.30 -34.18
CA PRO A 445 -14.55 20.26 -33.83
C PRO A 445 -14.96 20.22 -32.35
N ALA A 446 -15.03 19.03 -31.76
CA ALA A 446 -15.35 18.84 -30.34
C ALA A 446 -14.23 19.33 -29.41
N GLU A 447 -12.96 19.07 -29.74
CA GLU A 447 -11.80 19.60 -29.01
C GLU A 447 -11.77 21.14 -29.02
N VAL A 448 -11.94 21.74 -30.21
CA VAL A 448 -11.96 23.21 -30.37
C VAL A 448 -13.09 23.82 -29.56
N LEU A 449 -14.29 23.23 -29.59
CA LEU A 449 -15.42 23.73 -28.80
C LEU A 449 -15.17 23.59 -27.29
N ALA A 450 -14.60 22.46 -26.84
CA ALA A 450 -14.25 22.26 -25.43
C ALA A 450 -13.25 23.33 -24.94
N GLU A 451 -12.17 23.58 -25.68
CA GLU A 451 -11.17 24.63 -25.36
C GLU A 451 -11.77 26.06 -25.37
N MET A 452 -12.90 26.30 -26.04
CA MET A 452 -13.62 27.58 -25.93
C MET A 452 -14.33 27.73 -24.59
N TRP A 453 -14.89 26.65 -24.02
CA TRP A 453 -15.57 26.65 -22.72
C TRP A 453 -14.62 26.74 -21.50
N LEU A 454 -13.32 26.44 -21.68
CA LEU A 454 -12.30 26.59 -20.62
C LEU A 454 -11.89 28.06 -20.38
N LYS A 455 -12.32 28.99 -21.24
CA LYS A 455 -11.92 30.41 -21.15
C LYS A 455 -12.72 31.13 -20.06
N HIS A 456 -12.02 31.92 -19.24
CA HIS A 456 -12.66 32.77 -18.22
C HIS A 456 -13.57 33.83 -18.85
N ASN A 457 -13.16 34.40 -19.99
CA ASN A 457 -13.99 35.27 -20.82
C ASN A 457 -14.53 34.45 -22.00
N LEU A 458 -15.79 34.03 -21.91
CA LEU A 458 -16.49 33.32 -22.98
C LEU A 458 -16.99 34.27 -24.06
N ASP A 459 -16.69 33.97 -25.32
CA ASP A 459 -17.37 34.54 -26.49
C ASP A 459 -18.61 33.69 -26.79
N LEU A 460 -19.72 33.97 -26.12
CA LEU A 460 -20.97 33.22 -26.28
C LEU A 460 -21.56 33.36 -27.69
N GLU A 461 -21.29 34.46 -28.41
CA GLU A 461 -21.78 34.65 -29.77
C GLU A 461 -21.03 33.74 -30.76
N LEU A 462 -19.73 33.49 -30.56
CA LEU A 462 -18.95 32.54 -31.35
C LEU A 462 -19.20 31.08 -30.92
N ILE A 463 -19.32 30.82 -29.61
CA ILE A 463 -19.56 29.48 -29.07
C ILE A 463 -20.92 28.94 -29.52
N CYS A 464 -22.01 29.67 -29.26
CA CYS A 464 -23.37 29.17 -29.48
C CYS A 464 -23.84 29.34 -30.94
N LYS A 465 -22.95 29.78 -31.86
CA LYS A 465 -23.05 29.55 -33.32
C LYS A 465 -22.65 28.14 -33.74
N THR A 466 -21.99 27.36 -32.87
CA THR A 466 -21.60 25.98 -33.17
C THR A 466 -22.79 25.05 -32.93
N ASP A 467 -23.49 24.65 -33.99
CA ASP A 467 -24.66 23.77 -33.88
C ASP A 467 -24.27 22.30 -33.66
N ILE A 468 -24.18 21.92 -32.39
CA ILE A 468 -23.91 20.54 -31.97
C ILE A 468 -25.14 19.63 -32.01
N LYS A 469 -26.35 20.14 -32.34
CA LYS A 469 -27.54 19.28 -32.50
C LYS A 469 -27.44 18.34 -33.70
N SER A 470 -26.52 18.64 -34.62
CA SER A 470 -26.14 17.82 -35.76
C SER A 470 -25.20 16.64 -35.40
N TRP A 471 -24.65 16.60 -34.18
CA TRP A 471 -23.63 15.64 -33.77
C TRP A 471 -24.26 14.32 -33.29
N LYS A 472 -23.77 13.19 -33.81
CA LYS A 472 -24.13 11.84 -33.32
C LYS A 472 -23.53 11.58 -31.93
N THR A 473 -24.12 10.66 -31.15
CA THR A 473 -23.78 10.33 -29.75
C THR A 473 -22.30 10.38 -29.44
N TYR A 474 -21.45 9.59 -30.12
CA TYR A 474 -20.03 9.52 -29.78
C TYR A 474 -19.30 10.86 -29.92
N GLN A 475 -19.72 11.77 -30.80
CA GLN A 475 -19.11 13.09 -30.94
C GLN A 475 -19.51 14.03 -29.79
N THR A 476 -20.77 13.97 -29.36
CA THR A 476 -21.25 14.74 -28.19
C THR A 476 -20.71 14.16 -26.88
N VAL A 477 -20.62 12.83 -26.75
CA VAL A 477 -19.94 12.16 -25.61
C VAL A 477 -18.46 12.54 -25.57
N TYR A 478 -17.76 12.56 -26.71
CA TYR A 478 -16.34 12.96 -26.77
C TYR A 478 -16.13 14.43 -26.39
N PHE A 479 -17.01 15.34 -26.84
CA PHE A 479 -17.02 16.73 -26.37
C PHE A 479 -17.19 16.83 -24.85
N LEU A 480 -18.17 16.11 -24.28
CA LEU A 480 -18.39 16.07 -22.84
C LEU A 480 -17.22 15.43 -22.08
N GLU A 481 -16.56 14.42 -22.64
CA GLU A 481 -15.32 13.84 -22.07
C GLU A 481 -14.21 14.90 -22.02
N LYS A 482 -14.03 15.73 -23.06
CA LYS A 482 -13.06 16.83 -23.03
C LYS A 482 -13.42 17.95 -22.05
N ILE A 483 -14.70 18.21 -21.80
CA ILE A 483 -15.16 19.06 -20.70
C ILE A 483 -14.87 18.40 -19.33
N PHE A 484 -15.07 17.09 -19.19
CA PHE A 484 -14.84 16.35 -17.95
C PHE A 484 -13.36 16.23 -17.59
N GLU A 485 -12.49 15.84 -18.53
CA GLU A 485 -11.03 15.81 -18.39
C GLU A 485 -10.48 17.11 -17.78
N LYS A 486 -11.00 18.25 -18.27
CA LYS A 486 -10.58 19.61 -17.95
C LYS A 486 -11.35 20.25 -16.78
N SER A 487 -12.36 19.57 -16.21
CA SER A 487 -13.16 20.09 -15.10
C SER A 487 -12.38 20.11 -13.76
N PRO A 488 -12.63 21.08 -12.87
CA PRO A 488 -13.70 22.09 -12.91
C PRO A 488 -13.47 23.24 -13.91
N LEU A 489 -14.57 23.74 -14.47
CA LEU A 489 -14.62 24.90 -15.37
C LEU A 489 -14.57 26.23 -14.57
N PRO A 490 -14.25 27.37 -15.22
CA PRO A 490 -14.37 28.69 -14.60
C PRO A 490 -15.79 29.02 -14.11
N ASP A 491 -15.89 29.83 -13.07
CA ASP A 491 -17.15 30.14 -12.39
C ASP A 491 -18.25 30.63 -13.34
N GLY A 492 -19.41 29.95 -13.28
CA GLY A 492 -20.57 30.26 -14.11
C GLY A 492 -20.49 29.79 -15.56
N ASN A 493 -19.38 29.22 -16.04
CA ASN A 493 -19.30 28.66 -17.40
C ASN A 493 -20.20 27.43 -17.56
N LEU A 494 -20.27 26.54 -16.56
CA LEU A 494 -21.10 25.33 -16.65
C LEU A 494 -22.61 25.65 -16.80
N LYS A 495 -23.10 26.69 -16.08
CA LYS A 495 -24.48 27.17 -16.22
C LYS A 495 -24.78 27.70 -17.63
N LYS A 496 -23.84 28.43 -18.23
CA LYS A 496 -23.97 28.93 -19.61
C LYS A 496 -23.89 27.79 -20.64
N LEU A 497 -23.14 26.72 -20.35
CA LEU A 497 -23.05 25.52 -21.18
C LEU A 497 -24.40 24.77 -21.17
N GLU A 498 -25.00 24.60 -19.99
CA GLU A 498 -26.37 24.09 -19.84
C GLU A 498 -27.40 24.97 -20.57
N GLU A 499 -27.29 26.30 -20.47
CA GLU A 499 -28.19 27.25 -21.16
C GLU A 499 -28.08 27.20 -22.68
N CYS A 500 -26.88 27.10 -23.27
CA CYS A 500 -26.73 26.97 -24.73
C CYS A 500 -27.02 25.55 -25.25
N TYR A 501 -26.83 24.51 -24.44
CA TYR A 501 -26.94 23.11 -24.87
C TYR A 501 -27.94 22.29 -24.05
N SER A 502 -29.08 22.87 -23.69
CA SER A 502 -30.12 22.22 -22.86
C SER A 502 -30.58 20.87 -23.41
N HIS A 503 -30.60 20.69 -24.74
CA HIS A 503 -30.86 19.41 -25.40
C HIS A 503 -29.96 18.23 -24.94
N ILE A 504 -28.78 18.48 -24.36
CA ILE A 504 -27.93 17.44 -23.74
C ILE A 504 -28.54 16.98 -22.39
N THR A 505 -29.06 17.90 -21.59
CA THR A 505 -29.63 17.61 -20.26
C THR A 505 -31.09 17.13 -20.35
N GLU A 506 -31.82 17.60 -21.37
CA GLU A 506 -33.15 17.13 -21.77
C GLU A 506 -33.12 15.73 -22.43
N SER A 507 -31.98 15.30 -23.00
CA SER A 507 -31.86 14.00 -23.68
C SER A 507 -32.11 12.83 -22.71
N LYS A 508 -32.70 11.74 -23.22
CA LYS A 508 -32.82 10.48 -22.48
C LYS A 508 -31.59 9.58 -22.63
N ASN A 509 -30.69 9.86 -23.58
CA ASN A 509 -29.48 9.06 -23.83
C ASN A 509 -28.63 8.92 -22.55
N ALA A 510 -28.42 7.67 -22.12
CA ALA A 510 -27.79 7.38 -20.84
C ALA A 510 -26.27 7.66 -20.80
N GLU A 511 -25.54 7.63 -21.92
CA GLU A 511 -24.13 8.01 -21.97
C GLU A 511 -23.96 9.53 -21.85
N LEU A 512 -24.86 10.31 -22.47
CA LEU A 512 -24.91 11.77 -22.29
C LEU A 512 -25.24 12.13 -20.83
N LYS A 513 -26.25 11.49 -20.23
CA LYS A 513 -26.58 11.69 -18.80
C LYS A 513 -25.44 11.29 -17.87
N LEU A 514 -24.75 10.18 -18.13
CA LEU A 514 -23.56 9.78 -17.39
C LEU A 514 -22.50 10.87 -17.40
N ARG A 515 -22.08 11.34 -18.59
CA ARG A 515 -21.05 12.39 -18.67
C ARG A 515 -21.51 13.69 -18.03
N TRP A 516 -22.77 14.09 -18.22
CA TRP A 516 -23.30 15.28 -17.57
C TRP A 516 -23.29 15.16 -16.04
N ALA A 517 -23.74 14.04 -15.47
CA ALA A 517 -23.71 13.80 -14.03
C ALA A 517 -22.29 13.82 -13.46
N GLN A 518 -21.31 13.25 -14.18
CA GLN A 518 -19.90 13.29 -13.79
C GLN A 518 -19.31 14.72 -13.86
N ILE A 519 -19.66 15.51 -14.89
CA ILE A 519 -19.27 16.93 -15.00
C ILE A 519 -19.86 17.73 -13.84
N VAL A 520 -21.17 17.63 -13.59
CA VAL A 520 -21.86 18.34 -12.50
C VAL A 520 -21.25 18.00 -11.13
N ALA A 521 -20.98 16.72 -10.87
CA ALA A 521 -20.33 16.27 -9.63
C ALA A 521 -18.91 16.86 -9.48
N ARG A 522 -18.09 16.77 -10.53
CA ARG A 522 -16.70 17.25 -10.54
C ARG A 522 -16.57 18.79 -10.49
N ASN A 523 -17.59 19.50 -10.95
CA ASN A 523 -17.73 20.96 -10.83
C ASN A 523 -18.45 21.39 -9.53
N GLN A 524 -18.94 20.44 -8.71
CA GLN A 524 -19.72 20.71 -7.49
C GLN A 524 -20.89 21.68 -7.75
N HIS A 525 -21.58 21.48 -8.87
CA HIS A 525 -22.57 22.44 -9.35
C HIS A 525 -23.96 22.17 -8.76
N ASN A 526 -24.21 22.71 -7.56
CA ASN A 526 -25.42 22.46 -6.78
C ASN A 526 -26.77 22.59 -7.55
N PRO A 527 -26.97 23.55 -8.49
CA PRO A 527 -28.19 23.59 -9.30
C PRO A 527 -28.40 22.33 -10.17
N GLY A 528 -27.32 21.75 -10.69
CA GLY A 528 -27.37 20.54 -11.53
C GLY A 528 -27.54 19.23 -10.75
N PHE A 529 -27.52 19.26 -9.41
CA PHE A 529 -27.62 18.05 -8.59
C PHE A 529 -28.93 17.27 -8.82
N GLN A 530 -30.00 17.92 -9.30
CA GLN A 530 -31.23 17.20 -9.63
C GLN A 530 -31.04 16.22 -10.79
N HIS A 531 -30.27 16.57 -11.83
CA HIS A 531 -29.93 15.66 -12.94
C HIS A 531 -29.25 14.37 -12.44
N ILE A 532 -28.42 14.50 -11.39
CA ILE A 532 -27.75 13.38 -10.74
C ILE A 532 -28.76 12.50 -9.98
N ARG A 533 -29.67 13.11 -9.21
CA ARG A 533 -30.76 12.39 -8.52
C ARG A 533 -31.62 11.62 -9.51
N ASP A 534 -32.06 12.28 -10.58
CA ASP A 534 -32.97 11.70 -11.57
C ASP A 534 -32.31 10.54 -12.33
N PHE A 535 -31.04 10.70 -12.75
CA PHE A 535 -30.31 9.65 -13.46
C PHE A 535 -30.05 8.41 -12.59
N LEU A 536 -29.57 8.60 -11.34
CA LEU A 536 -29.32 7.49 -10.41
C LEU A 536 -30.60 6.84 -9.85
N SER A 537 -31.75 7.53 -9.94
CA SER A 537 -33.06 6.95 -9.59
C SER A 537 -33.71 6.19 -10.75
N SER A 538 -33.31 6.46 -12.00
CA SER A 538 -33.91 5.84 -13.19
C SER A 538 -33.35 4.47 -13.58
N GLN A 539 -32.14 4.12 -13.13
CA GLN A 539 -31.44 2.91 -13.58
C GLN A 539 -30.36 2.43 -12.58
N GLY A 540 -30.00 1.15 -12.66
CA GLY A 540 -29.01 0.49 -11.80
C GLY A 540 -27.81 -0.11 -12.54
N LYS A 541 -27.57 0.24 -13.82
CA LYS A 541 -26.50 -0.33 -14.65
C LYS A 541 -25.13 -0.01 -14.04
N GLN A 542 -24.29 -1.04 -13.87
CA GLN A 542 -22.99 -0.93 -13.20
C GLN A 542 -22.06 0.09 -13.89
N LYS A 543 -22.05 0.10 -15.23
CA LYS A 543 -21.28 1.05 -16.07
C LYS A 543 -21.60 2.51 -15.76
N TYR A 544 -22.82 2.84 -15.34
CA TYR A 544 -23.28 4.22 -15.16
C TYR A 544 -23.32 4.63 -13.69
N THR A 545 -23.84 3.74 -12.84
CA THR A 545 -24.06 4.03 -11.41
C THR A 545 -22.73 4.15 -10.64
N LEU A 546 -21.74 3.27 -10.88
CA LEU A 546 -20.48 3.32 -10.12
C LEU A 546 -19.60 4.55 -10.43
N PRO A 547 -19.40 5.00 -11.70
CA PRO A 547 -18.59 6.18 -11.97
C PRO A 547 -19.19 7.49 -11.43
N VAL A 548 -20.52 7.62 -11.38
CA VAL A 548 -21.18 8.79 -10.77
C VAL A 548 -21.00 8.78 -9.25
N TYR A 549 -21.21 7.64 -8.57
CA TYR A 549 -20.94 7.56 -7.13
C TYR A 549 -19.46 7.83 -6.78
N ARG A 550 -18.51 7.34 -7.59
CA ARG A 550 -17.09 7.68 -7.44
C ARG A 550 -16.83 9.18 -7.60
N ALA A 551 -17.44 9.83 -8.61
CA ALA A 551 -17.29 11.26 -8.83
C ALA A 551 -17.86 12.11 -7.67
N LEU A 552 -19.02 11.73 -7.14
CA LEU A 552 -19.62 12.39 -5.97
C LEU A 552 -18.77 12.21 -4.70
N TRP A 553 -18.26 11.01 -4.44
CA TRP A 553 -17.53 10.71 -3.19
C TRP A 553 -16.10 11.27 -3.17
N ASN A 554 -15.53 11.54 -4.34
CA ASN A 554 -14.26 12.26 -4.51
C ASN A 554 -14.43 13.80 -4.41
N GLY A 555 -15.66 14.30 -4.28
CA GLY A 555 -15.97 15.73 -4.14
C GLY A 555 -15.99 16.22 -2.68
N SER A 556 -16.76 17.28 -2.44
CA SER A 556 -16.94 17.90 -1.13
C SER A 556 -17.91 17.13 -0.24
N GLU A 557 -18.08 17.57 1.01
CA GLU A 557 -19.09 17.00 1.91
C GLU A 557 -20.51 17.17 1.34
N GLU A 558 -20.79 18.22 0.56
CA GLU A 558 -22.07 18.44 -0.11
C GLU A 558 -22.37 17.34 -1.14
N THR A 559 -21.39 16.94 -1.96
CA THR A 559 -21.58 15.85 -2.93
C THR A 559 -21.60 14.46 -2.26
N LYS A 560 -20.94 14.28 -1.11
CA LYS A 560 -21.04 13.05 -0.29
C LYS A 560 -22.38 12.93 0.42
N THR A 561 -22.93 14.04 0.92
CA THR A 561 -24.30 14.08 1.46
C THR A 561 -25.29 13.73 0.35
N LEU A 562 -25.19 14.34 -0.84
CA LEU A 562 -26.02 13.98 -2.00
C LEU A 562 -25.91 12.50 -2.36
N ALA A 563 -24.70 11.93 -2.41
CA ALA A 563 -24.52 10.51 -2.67
C ALA A 563 -25.20 9.62 -1.61
N THR A 564 -25.11 10.01 -0.34
CA THR A 564 -25.73 9.29 0.79
C THR A 564 -27.25 9.38 0.71
N GLU A 565 -27.82 10.56 0.46
CA GLU A 565 -29.27 10.75 0.22
C GLU A 565 -29.79 9.86 -0.91
N ILE A 566 -29.15 9.92 -2.08
CA ILE A 566 -29.57 9.15 -3.26
C ILE A 566 -29.46 7.65 -2.95
N PHE A 567 -28.34 7.18 -2.40
CA PHE A 567 -28.17 5.76 -2.11
C PHE A 567 -29.18 5.25 -1.07
N SER A 568 -29.50 6.03 -0.03
CA SER A 568 -30.57 5.69 0.91
C SER A 568 -31.93 5.57 0.23
N ALA A 569 -32.23 6.40 -0.77
CA ALA A 569 -33.50 6.36 -1.51
C ALA A 569 -33.57 5.29 -2.61
N THR A 570 -32.44 4.94 -3.24
CA THR A 570 -32.41 4.05 -4.42
C THR A 570 -31.87 2.65 -4.15
N SER A 571 -31.16 2.41 -3.04
CA SER A 571 -30.47 1.14 -2.76
C SER A 571 -31.34 -0.10 -2.94
N ASN A 572 -32.58 -0.10 -2.44
CA ASN A 572 -33.53 -1.21 -2.59
C ASN A 572 -33.87 -1.54 -4.06
N GLN A 573 -33.82 -0.55 -4.96
CA GLN A 573 -34.09 -0.69 -6.39
C GLN A 573 -32.86 -1.21 -7.18
N LEU A 574 -31.66 -1.11 -6.61
CA LEU A 574 -30.42 -1.62 -7.23
C LEU A 574 -30.33 -3.15 -7.10
N HIS A 575 -29.73 -3.78 -8.10
CA HIS A 575 -29.26 -5.18 -8.00
C HIS A 575 -28.22 -5.33 -6.89
N VAL A 576 -28.21 -6.49 -6.21
CA VAL A 576 -27.39 -6.73 -5.01
C VAL A 576 -25.90 -6.44 -5.23
N ASN A 577 -25.34 -6.84 -6.38
CA ASN A 577 -23.93 -6.56 -6.70
C ASN A 577 -23.66 -5.05 -6.80
N VAL A 578 -24.54 -4.27 -7.45
CA VAL A 578 -24.36 -2.81 -7.60
C VAL A 578 -24.60 -2.08 -6.28
N ARG A 579 -25.52 -2.56 -5.44
CA ARG A 579 -25.71 -2.10 -4.05
C ARG A 579 -24.45 -2.32 -3.22
N ASN A 580 -23.87 -3.52 -3.30
CA ASN A 580 -22.63 -3.88 -2.63
C ASN A 580 -21.44 -3.06 -3.14
N TYR A 581 -21.23 -2.93 -4.46
CA TYR A 581 -20.15 -2.12 -5.01
C TYR A 581 -20.29 -0.63 -4.69
N SER A 582 -21.51 -0.07 -4.68
CA SER A 582 -21.74 1.34 -4.31
C SER A 582 -21.45 1.58 -2.82
N THR A 583 -21.85 0.63 -1.95
CA THR A 583 -21.48 0.63 -0.53
C THR A 583 -19.96 0.53 -0.35
N THR A 584 -19.31 -0.36 -1.12
CA THR A 584 -17.85 -0.49 -1.14
C THR A 584 -17.18 0.77 -1.68
N VAL A 585 -17.72 1.53 -2.64
CA VAL A 585 -17.14 2.81 -3.05
C VAL A 585 -17.16 3.82 -1.88
N ALA A 586 -18.29 3.93 -1.18
CA ALA A 586 -18.40 4.79 0.00
C ALA A 586 -17.44 4.36 1.13
N VAL A 587 -17.35 3.06 1.42
CA VAL A 587 -16.43 2.50 2.41
C VAL A 587 -14.97 2.57 1.96
N SER A 588 -14.64 2.38 0.69
CA SER A 588 -13.28 2.42 0.16
C SER A 588 -12.74 3.85 0.11
N VAL A 589 -13.53 4.84 -0.31
CA VAL A 589 -13.09 6.24 -0.24
C VAL A 589 -13.20 6.78 1.20
N GLY A 590 -14.12 6.26 2.02
CA GLY A 590 -14.13 6.49 3.47
C GLY A 590 -12.89 5.94 4.17
N VAL A 591 -12.45 4.72 3.84
CA VAL A 591 -11.22 4.08 4.32
C VAL A 591 -10.00 4.74 3.69
N VAL A 592 -10.01 5.16 2.42
CA VAL A 592 -8.91 5.97 1.88
C VAL A 592 -8.84 7.32 2.57
N LEU A 593 -9.97 7.96 2.93
CA LEU A 593 -9.98 9.21 3.70
C LEU A 593 -9.62 9.00 5.18
N VAL A 594 -9.93 7.87 5.81
CA VAL A 594 -9.55 7.56 7.21
C VAL A 594 -8.15 6.97 7.30
N SER A 595 -7.67 6.26 6.29
CA SER A 595 -6.28 5.83 6.15
C SER A 595 -5.40 6.95 5.62
N THR A 596 -5.93 7.94 4.89
CA THR A 596 -5.20 9.15 4.48
C THR A 596 -5.31 10.26 5.51
N ALA A 597 -6.38 10.38 6.31
CA ALA A 597 -6.38 11.19 7.54
C ALA A 597 -5.64 10.47 8.69
N GLY A 598 -5.54 9.15 8.65
CA GLY A 598 -4.70 8.35 9.54
C GLY A 598 -3.23 8.42 9.15
N LEU A 599 -2.91 8.37 7.86
CA LEU A 599 -1.56 8.60 7.33
C LEU A 599 -1.19 10.08 7.40
N LEU A 600 -2.07 11.04 7.09
CA LEU A 600 -1.82 12.47 7.30
C LEU A 600 -1.78 12.82 8.78
N GLY A 601 -2.60 12.20 9.62
CA GLY A 601 -2.50 12.31 11.08
C GLY A 601 -1.13 11.81 11.55
N TYR A 602 -0.75 10.59 11.18
CA TYR A 602 0.58 10.03 11.42
C TYR A 602 1.70 10.89 10.83
N TYR A 603 1.51 11.51 9.66
CA TYR A 603 2.51 12.32 8.94
C TYR A 603 2.60 13.74 9.50
N PHE A 604 1.54 14.34 10.01
CA PHE A 604 1.57 15.62 10.72
C PHE A 604 2.03 15.47 12.17
N PHE A 605 1.76 14.33 12.83
CA PHE A 605 2.31 14.01 14.15
C PHE A 605 3.76 13.46 14.10
N ASN A 606 4.24 12.83 13.02
CA ASN A 606 5.62 12.29 12.91
C ASN A 606 6.53 12.93 11.85
N LYS A 607 6.08 13.76 10.88
CA LYS A 607 7.03 14.52 10.05
C LYS A 607 7.44 15.84 10.70
N LYS A 608 8.60 15.78 11.34
CA LYS A 608 9.69 16.64 10.81
C LYS A 608 10.00 16.15 9.39
N LYS A 609 10.18 17.06 8.41
CA LYS A 609 10.77 16.68 7.11
C LYS A 609 12.12 16.01 7.40
N LYS A 610 12.27 14.74 7.01
CA LYS A 610 13.57 14.06 7.09
C LYS A 610 14.47 14.68 6.04
N LEU A 611 15.43 15.50 6.47
CA LEU A 611 16.42 16.14 5.61
C LEU A 611 17.26 15.07 4.91
N LEU A 612 17.67 15.35 3.67
CA LEU A 612 18.64 14.52 2.95
C LEU A 612 20.02 14.87 3.50
N ILE A 613 20.54 14.03 4.39
CA ILE A 613 21.83 14.24 5.05
C ILE A 613 22.94 13.64 4.20
N THR A 614 24.05 14.36 4.03
CA THR A 614 25.22 13.88 3.28
C THR A 614 26.11 12.98 4.13
N LEU A 615 26.42 13.37 5.37
CA LEU A 615 27.27 12.62 6.30
C LEU A 615 26.47 11.51 7.03
N ILE A 616 26.06 10.48 6.29
CA ILE A 616 25.24 9.37 6.82
C ILE A 616 26.07 8.39 7.66
N ASP A 617 27.27 8.04 7.21
CA ASP A 617 28.20 7.15 7.91
C ASP A 617 29.51 7.90 8.26
N PRO A 618 29.90 7.99 9.55
CA PRO A 618 31.13 8.67 9.97
C PRO A 618 32.45 8.10 9.44
N SER A 619 32.43 6.89 8.87
CA SER A 619 33.60 6.19 8.32
C SER A 619 33.76 6.33 6.80
N GLU A 620 32.66 6.61 6.08
CA GLU A 620 32.59 6.70 4.62
C GLU A 620 33.29 7.95 4.06
N LYS A 621 33.64 7.92 2.77
CA LYS A 621 34.28 9.02 2.03
C LYS A 621 33.36 9.59 0.96
N TYR A 622 32.84 10.79 1.22
CA TYR A 622 31.97 11.54 0.32
C TYR A 622 32.83 12.42 -0.61
N LYS A 623 32.78 12.16 -1.92
CA LYS A 623 33.49 12.97 -2.92
C LYS A 623 32.69 14.20 -3.28
N LEU A 624 33.01 15.33 -2.64
CA LEU A 624 32.34 16.60 -2.90
C LEU A 624 33.13 17.43 -3.92
N ARG A 625 32.42 18.09 -4.84
CA ARG A 625 32.99 18.84 -5.96
C ARG A 625 33.11 20.32 -5.62
N LEU A 626 34.28 20.90 -5.81
CA LEU A 626 34.49 22.35 -5.70
C LEU A 626 33.70 23.06 -6.80
N VAL A 627 32.79 23.97 -6.41
CA VAL A 627 31.94 24.73 -7.35
C VAL A 627 32.19 26.23 -7.31
N ASP A 628 32.75 26.77 -6.22
CA ASP A 628 33.18 28.16 -6.12
C ASP A 628 34.40 28.30 -5.19
N LYS A 629 35.23 29.33 -5.44
CA LYS A 629 36.47 29.63 -4.72
C LYS A 629 36.70 31.14 -4.69
N GLU A 630 36.48 31.73 -3.53
CA GLU A 630 36.58 33.18 -3.29
C GLU A 630 37.87 33.56 -2.52
N ILE A 631 38.38 34.76 -2.78
CA ILE A 631 39.53 35.34 -2.09
C ILE A 631 39.02 36.27 -0.98
N ILE A 632 39.17 35.85 0.28
CA ILE A 632 38.73 36.60 1.46
C ILE A 632 39.81 37.57 1.94
N SER A 633 41.08 37.16 1.87
CA SER A 633 42.22 38.01 2.20
C SER A 633 43.44 37.61 1.37
N HIS A 634 44.56 38.31 1.54
CA HIS A 634 45.83 37.99 0.88
C HIS A 634 46.19 36.49 0.98
N ASP A 635 45.95 35.88 2.14
CA ASP A 635 46.24 34.47 2.42
C ASP A 635 45.04 33.62 2.83
N THR A 636 43.79 34.08 2.70
CA THR A 636 42.60 33.29 3.08
C THR A 636 41.61 33.16 1.93
N ARG A 637 40.94 32.01 1.86
CA ARG A 637 39.96 31.64 0.84
C ARG A 637 38.67 31.10 1.46
N ARG A 638 37.54 31.26 0.77
CA ARG A 638 36.33 30.47 0.99
C ARG A 638 36.19 29.48 -0.16
N PHE A 639 36.07 28.18 0.16
CA PHE A 639 35.89 27.09 -0.79
C PHE A 639 34.48 26.51 -0.62
N ARG A 640 33.69 26.51 -1.68
CA ARG A 640 32.32 25.97 -1.70
C ARG A 640 32.29 24.63 -2.43
N PHE A 641 31.87 23.58 -1.75
CA PHE A 641 31.70 22.25 -2.33
C PHE A 641 30.22 21.89 -2.46
N ALA A 642 29.81 21.34 -3.60
CA ALA A 642 28.44 20.90 -3.82
C ALA A 642 28.14 19.56 -3.13
N LEU A 643 26.96 19.48 -2.51
CA LEU A 643 26.37 18.27 -1.93
C LEU A 643 25.64 17.44 -3.01
N PRO A 644 25.23 16.18 -2.74
CA PRO A 644 24.70 15.27 -3.77
C PRO A 644 23.43 15.74 -4.51
N SER A 645 22.64 16.65 -3.92
CA SER A 645 21.57 17.37 -4.64
C SER A 645 21.27 18.73 -3.98
N PRO A 646 20.54 19.65 -4.64
CA PRO A 646 20.13 20.93 -4.07
C PRO A 646 19.24 20.84 -2.81
N GLU A 647 18.73 19.66 -2.47
CA GLU A 647 17.93 19.41 -1.26
C GLU A 647 18.72 18.69 -0.15
N HIS A 648 20.01 18.42 -0.36
CA HIS A 648 20.89 17.88 0.68
C HIS A 648 21.36 18.96 1.66
N VAL A 649 21.59 18.55 2.90
CA VAL A 649 22.34 19.28 3.93
C VAL A 649 23.59 18.46 4.29
N LEU A 650 24.54 19.05 5.03
CA LEU A 650 25.76 18.34 5.38
C LEU A 650 25.48 17.25 6.44
N GLY A 651 24.71 17.58 7.48
CA GLY A 651 24.44 16.72 8.63
C GLY A 651 25.56 16.70 9.66
N LEU A 652 26.28 17.82 9.82
CA LEU A 652 27.40 17.95 10.76
C LEU A 652 26.92 18.54 12.10
N PRO A 653 26.92 17.79 13.21
CA PRO A 653 26.49 18.31 14.50
C PRO A 653 27.36 19.47 14.99
N VAL A 654 26.76 20.40 15.73
CA VAL A 654 27.44 21.62 16.20
C VAL A 654 28.57 21.26 17.17
N GLY A 655 29.78 21.78 16.94
CA GLY A 655 31.00 21.43 17.66
C GLY A 655 31.77 20.24 17.08
N LYS A 656 31.27 19.61 16.00
CA LYS A 656 32.00 18.61 15.20
C LYS A 656 32.67 19.24 13.98
N HIS A 657 33.60 18.50 13.39
CA HIS A 657 34.34 18.85 12.17
C HIS A 657 34.30 17.72 11.13
N VAL A 658 34.66 18.04 9.89
CA VAL A 658 34.91 17.06 8.82
C VAL A 658 36.42 16.85 8.62
N TYR A 659 36.81 15.68 8.17
CA TYR A 659 38.17 15.40 7.68
C TYR A 659 38.17 15.47 6.15
N LEU A 660 39.04 16.31 5.59
CA LEU A 660 39.39 16.27 4.17
C LEU A 660 40.62 15.36 4.01
N SER A 661 40.63 14.55 2.95
CA SER A 661 41.80 13.73 2.62
C SER A 661 42.16 13.79 1.13
N ALA A 662 43.47 13.88 0.87
CA ALA A 662 44.04 13.96 -0.47
C ALA A 662 45.37 13.17 -0.53
N ARG A 663 45.74 12.68 -1.71
CA ARG A 663 47.11 12.19 -1.95
C ARG A 663 47.95 13.33 -2.51
N ILE A 664 49.02 13.68 -1.81
CA ILE A 664 49.97 14.76 -2.15
C ILE A 664 51.36 14.13 -2.11
N ASP A 665 52.12 14.22 -3.21
CA ASP A 665 53.45 13.61 -3.34
C ASP A 665 53.47 12.13 -2.92
N GLY A 666 52.50 11.36 -3.43
CA GLY A 666 52.26 9.95 -3.08
C GLY A 666 51.63 9.70 -1.70
N ASN A 667 51.77 10.64 -0.76
CA ASN A 667 51.39 10.49 0.64
C ASN A 667 49.93 10.86 0.90
N LEU A 668 49.22 10.08 1.72
CA LEU A 668 47.85 10.39 2.14
C LEU A 668 47.85 11.44 3.24
N ILE A 669 47.52 12.69 2.89
CA ILE A 669 47.38 13.78 3.86
C ILE A 669 45.90 13.88 4.26
N VAL A 670 45.64 13.79 5.56
CA VAL A 670 44.31 14.00 6.16
C VAL A 670 44.37 15.22 7.06
N ARG A 671 43.41 16.14 6.93
CA ARG A 671 43.29 17.32 7.82
C ARG A 671 41.84 17.62 8.20
N PRO A 672 41.57 17.99 9.46
CA PRO A 672 40.24 18.36 9.92
C PRO A 672 39.93 19.84 9.65
N TYR A 673 38.67 20.13 9.33
CA TYR A 673 38.13 21.46 9.07
C TYR A 673 36.70 21.57 9.62
N THR A 674 36.35 22.67 10.26
CA THR A 674 34.95 23.00 10.60
C THR A 674 34.39 23.98 9.55
N PRO A 675 33.28 23.64 8.86
CA PRO A 675 32.59 24.54 7.94
C PRO A 675 32.08 25.82 8.60
N VAL A 676 31.78 26.82 7.78
CA VAL A 676 31.09 28.06 8.20
C VAL A 676 29.59 28.06 7.85
N SER A 677 29.17 27.18 6.95
CA SER A 677 27.77 26.90 6.60
C SER A 677 27.09 25.96 7.60
N SER A 678 25.77 26.09 7.79
CA SER A 678 24.95 25.23 8.66
C SER A 678 24.11 24.22 7.86
N ASP A 679 23.31 23.40 8.55
CA ASP A 679 22.26 22.58 7.90
C ASP A 679 21.01 23.37 7.47
N ASP A 680 21.04 24.71 7.55
CA ASP A 680 20.10 25.59 6.83
C ASP A 680 20.56 25.84 5.38
N ASP A 681 21.87 25.80 5.15
CA ASP A 681 22.49 25.97 3.84
C ASP A 681 22.35 24.68 3.02
N LYS A 682 21.41 24.67 2.08
CA LYS A 682 21.16 23.50 1.22
C LYS A 682 22.06 23.44 0.00
N GLY A 683 22.43 22.23 -0.39
CA GLY A 683 23.10 21.92 -1.65
C GLY A 683 24.60 22.22 -1.70
N PHE A 684 25.17 22.87 -0.68
CA PHE A 684 26.60 23.16 -0.60
C PHE A 684 27.15 23.09 0.83
N VAL A 685 28.48 23.12 0.95
CA VAL A 685 29.22 23.31 2.21
C VAL A 685 30.38 24.29 1.97
N ASP A 686 30.51 25.30 2.84
CA ASP A 686 31.56 26.32 2.76
C ASP A 686 32.66 26.08 3.80
N LEU A 687 33.91 26.05 3.35
CA LEU A 687 35.11 26.00 4.20
C LEU A 687 35.93 27.29 4.04
N VAL A 688 36.19 28.00 5.14
CA VAL A 688 37.14 29.14 5.17
C VAL A 688 38.51 28.63 5.62
N VAL A 689 39.54 28.83 4.79
CA VAL A 689 40.87 28.23 4.98
C VAL A 689 41.99 29.23 4.69
N LYS A 690 42.92 29.37 5.63
CA LYS A 690 44.16 30.14 5.48
C LYS A 690 45.23 29.30 4.73
N ILE A 691 45.84 29.91 3.73
CA ILE A 691 46.75 29.32 2.75
C ILE A 691 48.18 29.62 3.18
N TYR A 692 48.89 28.57 3.61
CA TYR A 692 50.28 28.69 4.02
C TYR A 692 51.17 28.47 2.78
N PHE A 693 51.44 29.56 2.05
CA PHE A 693 52.28 29.56 0.86
C PHE A 693 53.74 29.17 1.16
N ARG A 694 54.44 28.64 0.15
CA ARG A 694 55.88 28.37 0.22
C ARG A 694 56.69 29.66 0.34
N ASN A 695 57.84 29.58 0.96
CA ASN A 695 58.84 30.66 1.12
C ASN A 695 58.35 31.92 1.87
N VAL A 696 57.16 31.91 2.48
CA VAL A 696 56.63 33.05 3.26
C VAL A 696 57.05 33.00 4.74
N HIS A 697 57.16 31.80 5.35
CA HIS A 697 57.48 31.66 6.76
C HIS A 697 58.86 31.00 6.98
N PRO A 698 59.84 31.67 7.63
CA PRO A 698 61.23 31.20 7.66
C PRO A 698 61.41 29.85 8.39
N LYS A 699 60.58 29.53 9.38
CA LYS A 699 60.61 28.21 10.06
C LYS A 699 59.83 27.11 9.33
N PHE A 700 59.09 27.44 8.26
CA PHE A 700 58.25 26.49 7.50
C PHE A 700 58.28 26.80 5.98
N PRO A 701 59.45 26.68 5.31
CA PRO A 701 59.61 27.10 3.92
C PRO A 701 58.69 26.37 2.93
N GLU A 702 58.39 25.09 3.16
CA GLU A 702 57.45 24.32 2.31
C GLU A 702 55.96 24.71 2.51
N GLY A 703 55.64 25.55 3.49
CA GLY A 703 54.26 25.94 3.80
C GLY A 703 53.35 24.77 4.16
N GLY A 704 52.04 24.96 3.97
CA GLY A 704 51.01 24.00 4.38
C GLY A 704 50.56 23.09 3.25
N LYS A 705 50.96 21.80 3.29
CA LYS A 705 50.66 20.81 2.24
C LYS A 705 49.18 20.76 1.82
N MET A 706 48.25 20.62 2.78
CA MET A 706 46.81 20.56 2.46
C MET A 706 46.25 21.90 1.99
N SER A 707 46.66 23.04 2.56
CA SER A 707 46.10 24.33 2.15
C SER A 707 46.63 24.79 0.78
N GLN A 708 47.87 24.43 0.42
CA GLN A 708 48.35 24.57 -0.96
C GLN A 708 47.65 23.62 -1.92
N TYR A 709 47.34 22.38 -1.53
CA TYR A 709 46.54 21.48 -2.35
C TYR A 709 45.16 22.10 -2.65
N LEU A 710 44.46 22.60 -1.63
CA LEU A 710 43.19 23.30 -1.80
C LEU A 710 43.32 24.56 -2.68
N GLU A 711 44.37 25.38 -2.49
CA GLU A 711 44.61 26.57 -3.31
C GLU A 711 44.81 26.24 -4.80
N ASN A 712 45.38 25.07 -5.12
CA ASN A 712 45.62 24.62 -6.50
C ASN A 712 44.43 23.87 -7.14
N LEU A 713 43.33 23.63 -6.42
CA LEU A 713 42.12 23.02 -7.00
C LEU A 713 41.45 23.98 -7.99
N ARG A 714 40.92 23.38 -9.06
CA ARG A 714 40.09 24.04 -10.07
C ARG A 714 38.61 23.81 -9.77
N ILE A 715 37.76 24.74 -10.21
CA ILE A 715 36.31 24.53 -10.18
C ILE A 715 35.99 23.30 -11.03
N GLY A 716 35.31 22.32 -10.44
CA GLY A 716 35.08 21.00 -11.02
C GLY A 716 35.86 19.85 -10.37
N ASP A 717 36.97 20.13 -9.68
CA ASP A 717 37.75 19.11 -8.97
C ASP A 717 37.01 18.58 -7.71
N VAL A 718 37.40 17.39 -7.23
CA VAL A 718 36.75 16.70 -6.10
C VAL A 718 37.71 16.43 -4.94
N VAL A 719 37.18 16.44 -3.72
CA VAL A 719 37.91 16.11 -2.48
C VAL A 719 37.13 15.08 -1.67
N ASP A 720 37.82 14.11 -1.07
CA ASP A 720 37.20 13.16 -0.13
C ASP A 720 36.93 13.86 1.23
N PHE A 721 35.66 14.07 1.55
CA PHE A 721 35.15 14.46 2.87
C PHE A 721 34.79 13.21 3.69
N ARG A 722 35.05 13.22 5.00
CA ARG A 722 34.58 12.22 5.96
C ARG A 722 34.24 12.85 7.30
N GLY A 723 33.08 12.53 7.87
CA GLY A 723 32.64 12.99 9.18
C GLY A 723 31.22 12.50 9.48
N PRO A 724 30.62 12.87 10.63
CA PRO A 724 31.15 13.80 11.62
C PRO A 724 32.33 13.27 12.45
N GLY A 725 33.22 14.17 12.88
CA GLY A 725 34.32 13.87 13.81
C GLY A 725 34.48 14.96 14.87
N GLY A 726 35.19 14.67 15.97
CA GLY A 726 35.40 15.62 17.07
C GLY A 726 34.84 15.11 18.40
N LEU A 727 35.36 15.62 19.50
CA LEU A 727 35.11 15.10 20.86
C LEU A 727 34.09 15.91 21.67
N LEU A 728 33.68 17.09 21.18
CA LEU A 728 32.62 17.92 21.76
C LEU A 728 31.41 17.95 20.82
N GLU A 729 30.21 18.13 21.35
CA GLU A 729 28.99 18.37 20.58
C GLU A 729 28.03 19.25 21.39
N TYR A 730 27.47 20.29 20.79
CA TYR A 730 26.44 21.11 21.42
C TYR A 730 25.05 20.50 21.18
N LYS A 731 24.22 20.46 22.23
CA LYS A 731 22.86 19.90 22.21
C LYS A 731 21.78 20.98 22.37
N GLY A 732 22.16 22.25 22.38
CA GLY A 732 21.28 23.38 22.68
C GLY A 732 21.11 23.64 24.19
N LYS A 733 20.69 24.85 24.53
CA LYS A 733 20.34 25.29 25.90
C LYS A 733 21.45 25.03 26.94
N GLY A 734 22.69 25.34 26.56
CA GLY A 734 23.86 25.22 27.41
C GLY A 734 24.39 23.80 27.56
N GLN A 735 23.79 22.78 26.93
CA GLN A 735 24.17 21.38 27.10
C GLN A 735 25.22 20.94 26.07
N PHE A 736 26.28 20.31 26.56
CA PHE A 736 27.40 19.79 25.79
C PHE A 736 27.57 18.30 26.05
N ALA A 737 27.68 17.51 24.99
CA ALA A 737 28.18 16.14 25.03
C ALA A 737 29.69 16.17 24.78
N VAL A 738 30.49 15.79 25.78
CA VAL A 738 31.95 15.92 25.79
C VAL A 738 32.59 14.55 26.01
N GLN A 739 33.67 14.27 25.28
CA GLN A 739 34.53 13.10 25.47
C GLN A 739 35.96 13.56 25.75
N THR A 740 36.67 12.87 26.64
CA THR A 740 38.10 13.08 26.89
C THR A 740 38.97 12.46 25.81
N ASP A 741 38.58 11.29 25.27
CA ASP A 741 39.16 10.67 24.09
C ASP A 741 38.12 9.86 23.28
N LYS A 742 38.52 9.30 22.13
CA LYS A 742 37.59 8.60 21.19
C LYS A 742 37.01 7.27 21.71
N LYS A 743 37.56 6.71 22.79
CA LYS A 743 37.07 5.50 23.48
C LYS A 743 36.35 5.84 24.80
N ALA A 744 36.54 7.05 25.32
CA ALA A 744 35.90 7.50 26.56
C ALA A 744 34.36 7.59 26.42
N PRO A 745 33.60 7.36 27.51
CA PRO A 745 32.17 7.62 27.53
C PRO A 745 31.88 9.11 27.30
N ILE A 746 30.64 9.40 26.86
CA ILE A 746 30.17 10.78 26.69
C ILE A 746 29.72 11.31 28.05
N GLU A 747 30.39 12.35 28.54
CA GLU A 747 29.93 13.17 29.65
C GLU A 747 28.95 14.24 29.14
N THR A 748 27.84 14.46 29.84
CA THR A 748 26.99 15.64 29.60
C THR A 748 27.39 16.75 30.58
N LYS A 749 27.81 17.89 30.06
CA LYS A 749 28.12 19.10 30.83
C LYS A 749 27.13 20.22 30.47
N THR A 750 26.85 21.10 31.42
CA THR A 750 25.95 22.24 31.22
C THR A 750 26.68 23.52 31.57
N ALA A 751 26.58 24.55 30.72
CA ALA A 751 27.12 25.88 30.98
C ALA A 751 26.09 26.96 30.57
N LYS A 752 25.90 27.97 31.42
CA LYS A 752 25.08 29.15 31.15
C LYS A 752 25.89 30.26 30.46
N SER A 753 27.20 30.27 30.70
CA SER A 753 28.11 31.29 30.18
C SER A 753 29.35 30.63 29.55
N LEU A 754 29.57 30.93 28.28
CA LEU A 754 30.72 30.44 27.51
C LEU A 754 31.75 31.55 27.35
N GLY A 755 33.01 31.21 27.65
CA GLY A 755 34.16 31.95 27.16
C GLY A 755 34.75 31.23 25.95
N LEU A 756 34.93 31.95 24.85
CA LEU A 756 35.46 31.42 23.60
C LEU A 756 36.79 32.11 23.33
N ILE A 757 37.88 31.36 23.19
CA ILE A 757 39.20 31.92 22.83
C ILE A 757 39.59 31.39 21.45
N ALA A 758 39.65 32.29 20.48
CA ALA A 758 39.94 31.98 19.08
C ALA A 758 41.30 32.57 18.64
N GLY A 759 41.99 31.88 17.73
CA GLY A 759 43.19 32.39 17.06
C GLY A 759 43.22 32.05 15.56
N GLY A 760 43.26 33.06 14.70
CA GLY A 760 43.17 32.90 13.24
C GLY A 760 41.98 32.04 12.79
N THR A 761 42.23 30.97 12.02
CA THR A 761 41.18 30.04 11.57
C THR A 761 40.49 29.25 12.69
N GLY A 762 40.98 29.33 13.93
CA GLY A 762 40.29 28.80 15.11
C GLY A 762 38.93 29.46 15.41
N ILE A 763 38.54 30.49 14.64
CA ILE A 763 37.21 31.10 14.71
C ILE A 763 36.08 30.21 14.17
N THR A 764 36.30 29.33 13.18
CA THR A 764 35.17 28.65 12.51
C THR A 764 34.39 27.68 13.42
N PRO A 765 35.02 26.92 14.35
CA PRO A 765 34.27 26.15 15.35
C PRO A 765 33.50 27.02 16.35
N MET A 766 34.02 28.21 16.67
CA MET A 766 33.34 29.15 17.58
C MET A 766 32.13 29.78 16.89
N LEU A 767 32.25 30.16 15.61
CA LEU A 767 31.15 30.71 14.83
C LEU A 767 30.00 29.70 14.66
N GLN A 768 30.30 28.42 14.49
CA GLN A 768 29.29 27.34 14.45
C GLN A 768 28.46 27.30 15.75
N LEU A 769 29.12 27.42 16.91
CA LEU A 769 28.47 27.48 18.23
C LEU A 769 27.67 28.77 18.41
N ILE A 770 28.29 29.93 18.14
CA ILE A 770 27.67 31.26 18.28
C ILE A 770 26.39 31.33 17.44
N ARG A 771 26.42 30.88 16.18
CA ARG A 771 25.25 30.87 15.28
C ARG A 771 24.11 30.01 15.81
N ASP A 772 24.36 28.77 16.24
CA ASP A 772 23.29 27.88 16.75
C ASP A 772 22.68 28.42 18.06
N ILE A 773 23.52 28.96 18.94
CA ILE A 773 23.13 29.56 20.22
C ILE A 773 22.25 30.81 20.01
N THR A 774 22.68 31.77 19.17
CA THR A 774 21.93 33.03 18.98
C THR A 774 20.67 32.86 18.14
N LYS A 775 20.68 31.96 17.14
CA LYS A 775 19.52 31.61 16.31
C LYS A 775 18.34 31.07 17.13
N ASN A 776 18.59 30.42 18.26
CA ASN A 776 17.54 29.86 19.11
C ASN A 776 17.10 30.85 20.20
N PRO A 777 15.86 31.42 20.13
CA PRO A 777 15.36 32.35 21.14
C PRO A 777 14.98 31.67 22.47
N ASN A 778 14.90 30.33 22.49
CA ASN A 778 14.63 29.54 23.70
C ASN A 778 15.92 28.99 24.34
N ASP A 779 17.08 29.41 23.83
CA ASP A 779 18.38 29.21 24.43
C ASP A 779 18.76 30.49 25.20
N THR A 780 19.24 30.35 26.43
CA THR A 780 19.64 31.48 27.29
C THR A 780 21.15 31.50 27.52
N THR A 781 21.91 30.66 26.83
CA THR A 781 23.37 30.63 26.93
C THR A 781 23.95 31.93 26.41
N THR A 782 24.89 32.50 27.17
CA THR A 782 25.68 33.67 26.79
C THR A 782 27.04 33.25 26.26
N CYS A 783 27.57 33.98 25.28
CA CYS A 783 28.86 33.72 24.65
C CYS A 783 29.71 34.99 24.70
N ASN A 784 30.95 34.87 25.14
CA ASN A 784 31.91 35.95 25.18
C ASN A 784 33.14 35.48 24.39
N LEU A 785 33.46 36.13 23.28
CA LEU A 785 34.55 35.74 22.37
C LEU A 785 35.72 36.71 22.49
N LEU A 786 36.89 36.18 22.85
CA LEU A 786 38.17 36.86 22.78
C LEU A 786 38.97 36.30 21.59
N PHE A 787 39.14 37.09 20.53
CA PHE A 787 39.69 36.64 19.25
C PHE A 787 41.04 37.31 18.94
N ALA A 788 42.12 36.51 19.01
CA ALA A 788 43.49 36.97 18.77
C ALA A 788 43.91 36.81 17.30
N ASN A 789 44.46 37.88 16.72
CA ASN A 789 45.01 37.93 15.36
C ASN A 789 46.35 38.68 15.33
N GLN A 790 47.04 38.77 14.19
CA GLN A 790 48.31 39.49 14.10
C GLN A 790 48.12 40.97 13.78
N THR A 791 47.28 41.27 12.80
CA THR A 791 46.83 42.62 12.44
C THR A 791 45.31 42.63 12.34
N GLU A 792 44.68 43.80 12.28
CA GLU A 792 43.25 43.90 11.99
C GLU A 792 42.87 43.19 10.67
N LYS A 793 43.75 43.27 9.66
CA LYS A 793 43.54 42.66 8.33
C LYS A 793 43.64 41.12 8.31
N ASP A 794 43.99 40.51 9.45
CA ASP A 794 43.96 39.06 9.67
C ASP A 794 42.65 38.59 10.34
N ILE A 795 41.79 39.50 10.82
CA ILE A 795 40.53 39.15 11.50
C ILE A 795 39.55 38.55 10.49
N LEU A 796 39.44 37.22 10.52
CA LEU A 796 38.52 36.49 9.65
C LEU A 796 37.07 36.66 10.13
N LEU A 797 36.18 36.99 9.19
CA LEU A 797 34.73 37.08 9.43
C LEU A 797 34.33 38.21 10.42
N LYS A 798 35.12 39.30 10.48
CA LYS A 798 34.88 40.48 11.33
C LYS A 798 33.43 40.96 11.27
N ASP A 799 32.97 41.32 10.06
CA ASP A 799 31.64 41.87 9.78
C ASP A 799 30.51 40.92 10.25
N GLU A 800 30.68 39.60 10.06
CA GLU A 800 29.69 38.60 10.48
C GLU A 800 29.58 38.50 12.01
N LEU A 801 30.70 38.67 12.73
CA LEU A 801 30.74 38.64 14.19
C LEU A 801 30.17 39.93 14.79
N GLU A 802 30.52 41.07 14.22
CA GLU A 802 30.02 42.39 14.64
C GLU A 802 28.50 42.52 14.42
N GLU A 803 27.98 41.99 13.31
CA GLU A 803 26.54 41.90 13.07
C GLU A 803 25.83 41.03 14.13
N ILE A 804 26.39 39.86 14.48
CA ILE A 804 25.81 39.01 15.52
C ILE A 804 25.81 39.73 16.89
N GLN A 805 26.85 40.49 17.23
CA GLN A 805 26.87 41.29 18.46
C GLN A 805 25.80 42.39 18.43
N THR A 806 25.66 43.11 17.32
CA THR A 806 24.65 44.17 17.17
C THR A 806 23.22 43.63 17.26
N ARG A 807 22.96 42.42 16.75
CA ARG A 807 21.65 41.75 16.82
C ARG A 807 21.36 41.13 18.19
N HIS A 808 22.38 40.75 18.96
CA HIS A 808 22.23 39.95 20.18
C HIS A 808 23.13 40.41 21.37
N PRO A 809 23.14 41.71 21.74
CA PRO A 809 24.11 42.27 22.70
C PRO A 809 24.04 41.66 24.11
N ASP A 810 22.86 41.23 24.54
CA ASP A 810 22.66 40.57 25.83
C ASP A 810 23.19 39.13 25.88
N ARG A 811 23.50 38.53 24.73
CA ARG A 811 23.82 37.11 24.57
C ARG A 811 25.15 36.82 23.89
N PHE A 812 25.67 37.75 23.07
CA PHE A 812 26.98 37.62 22.45
C PHE A 812 27.81 38.90 22.65
N LYS A 813 28.99 38.73 23.24
CA LYS A 813 30.01 39.77 23.37
C LYS A 813 31.25 39.39 22.56
N LEU A 814 31.83 40.36 21.89
CA LEU A 814 32.95 40.22 20.97
C LEU A 814 34.06 41.18 21.38
N TRP A 815 35.26 40.64 21.59
CA TRP A 815 36.47 41.41 21.86
C TRP A 815 37.63 40.88 21.03
N PHE A 816 38.40 41.79 20.44
CA PHE A 816 39.56 41.43 19.63
C PHE A 816 40.86 41.70 20.39
N THR A 817 41.93 41.00 20.02
CA THR A 817 43.29 41.48 20.29
C THR A 817 44.18 41.27 19.06
N VAL A 818 45.08 42.20 18.81
CA VAL A 818 46.04 42.13 17.71
C VAL A 818 47.46 42.38 18.22
N ASP A 819 48.44 41.64 17.68
CA ASP A 819 49.87 41.87 17.96
C ASP A 819 50.30 43.29 17.53
N ARG A 820 49.89 43.69 16.32
CA ARG A 820 50.26 44.97 15.69
C ARG A 820 49.00 45.79 15.42
N ALA A 821 48.64 46.63 16.38
CA ALA A 821 47.48 47.51 16.31
C ALA A 821 47.70 48.72 15.38
N PRO A 822 46.66 49.17 14.65
CA PRO A 822 46.64 50.51 14.06
C PRO A 822 46.49 51.61 15.15
N ALA A 823 46.66 52.88 14.77
CA ALA A 823 46.71 54.00 15.72
C ALA A 823 45.33 54.37 16.32
N ASP A 824 44.26 53.87 15.73
CA ASP A 824 42.84 54.06 16.02
C ASP A 824 42.17 52.78 16.56
N TRP A 825 42.97 51.85 17.11
CA TRP A 825 42.49 50.56 17.61
C TRP A 825 41.80 50.68 18.98
N GLU A 826 40.52 50.35 19.04
CA GLU A 826 39.68 50.48 20.26
C GLU A 826 39.72 49.26 21.20
N TYR A 827 40.38 48.17 20.81
CA TYR A 827 40.45 46.91 21.58
C TYR A 827 41.85 46.64 22.18
N SER A 828 42.04 45.48 22.80
CA SER A 828 43.33 45.08 23.37
C SER A 828 44.44 44.93 22.30
N GLN A 829 45.69 45.14 22.71
CA GLN A 829 46.88 44.83 21.91
C GLN A 829 47.73 43.74 22.60
N GLY A 830 48.33 42.87 21.79
CA GLY A 830 49.27 41.83 22.22
C GLY A 830 48.64 40.43 22.37
N PHE A 831 49.42 39.51 22.92
CA PHE A 831 48.99 38.13 23.18
C PHE A 831 47.94 38.06 24.30
N ILE A 832 47.10 37.01 24.26
CA ILE A 832 46.09 36.69 25.28
C ILE A 832 46.73 36.72 26.68
N SER A 833 46.33 37.68 27.51
CA SER A 833 46.80 37.84 28.90
C SER A 833 45.72 37.42 29.91
N ALA A 834 46.09 37.28 31.19
CA ALA A 834 45.11 37.02 32.25
C ALA A 834 44.14 38.19 32.45
N GLU A 835 44.62 39.42 32.24
CA GLU A 835 43.85 40.64 32.40
C GLU A 835 42.73 40.69 31.33
N MET A 836 43.06 40.40 30.06
CA MET A 836 42.06 40.26 28.98
C MET A 836 41.03 39.15 29.24
N ILE A 837 41.45 38.02 29.81
CA ILE A 837 40.55 36.91 30.16
C ILE A 837 39.64 37.30 31.33
N GLN A 838 40.17 38.01 32.33
CA GLN A 838 39.41 38.44 33.51
C GLN A 838 38.38 39.52 33.19
N GLU A 839 38.68 40.41 32.24
CA GLU A 839 37.79 41.52 31.86
C GLU A 839 36.70 41.09 30.85
N HIS A 840 37.04 40.23 29.89
CA HIS A 840 36.16 39.96 28.74
C HIS A 840 35.55 38.54 28.70
N LEU A 841 35.92 37.61 29.58
CA LEU A 841 35.38 36.24 29.62
C LEU A 841 34.70 35.90 30.97
N PRO A 842 33.75 34.95 31.02
CA PRO A 842 32.99 34.65 32.24
C PRO A 842 33.86 33.93 33.28
N GLY A 843 33.99 34.55 34.46
CA GLY A 843 34.83 34.07 35.56
C GLY A 843 34.50 32.65 36.07
N PRO A 844 35.48 32.00 36.74
CA PRO A 844 35.44 30.57 37.06
C PRO A 844 34.27 30.20 37.99
N SER A 845 33.31 29.47 37.44
CA SER A 845 32.10 28.99 38.13
C SER A 845 31.60 27.69 37.52
N ASP A 846 30.88 26.86 38.28
CA ASP A 846 30.39 25.56 37.77
C ASP A 846 29.29 25.70 36.68
N ASP A 847 28.79 26.93 36.45
CA ASP A 847 27.94 27.33 35.33
C ASP A 847 28.73 27.84 34.09
N SER A 848 30.06 27.89 34.14
CA SER A 848 30.93 28.44 33.09
C SER A 848 31.78 27.39 32.39
N MET A 849 32.03 27.59 31.09
CA MET A 849 32.93 26.74 30.31
C MET A 849 33.77 27.58 29.34
N ILE A 850 35.07 27.26 29.24
CA ILE A 850 36.03 27.94 28.34
C ILE A 850 36.41 27.01 27.19
N LEU A 851 36.10 27.41 25.96
CA LEU A 851 36.42 26.68 24.73
C LEU A 851 37.59 27.36 24.01
N ILE A 852 38.60 26.61 23.59
CA ILE A 852 39.86 27.17 23.05
C ILE A 852 40.20 26.53 21.70
N CYS A 853 40.35 27.35 20.66
CA CYS A 853 40.80 26.90 19.34
C CYS A 853 41.75 27.91 18.67
N GLY A 854 42.95 27.47 18.35
CA GLY A 854 43.97 28.28 17.69
C GLY A 854 45.29 27.50 17.55
N PRO A 855 46.39 28.16 17.13
CA PRO A 855 47.70 27.52 17.00
C PRO A 855 48.18 26.92 18.33
N PRO A 856 48.81 25.72 18.35
CA PRO A 856 49.25 25.10 19.60
C PRO A 856 50.09 25.99 20.53
N PRO A 857 51.03 26.83 20.05
CA PRO A 857 51.77 27.76 20.92
C PRO A 857 50.87 28.77 21.65
N MET A 858 49.80 29.26 21.02
CA MET A 858 48.84 30.16 21.66
C MET A 858 48.14 29.45 22.82
N VAL A 859 47.68 28.22 22.59
CA VAL A 859 46.97 27.43 23.60
C VAL A 859 47.89 27.05 24.77
N GLN A 860 49.13 26.63 24.46
CA GLN A 860 50.10 26.16 25.44
C GLN A 860 50.75 27.27 26.27
N PHE A 861 51.15 28.38 25.65
CA PHE A 861 51.94 29.42 26.33
C PHE A 861 51.14 30.66 26.76
N ALA A 862 49.97 30.92 26.15
CA ALA A 862 49.15 32.09 26.48
C ALA A 862 47.79 31.72 27.11
N CYS A 863 47.02 30.80 26.52
CA CYS A 863 45.67 30.51 27.01
C CYS A 863 45.67 29.71 28.32
N ASN A 864 46.31 28.53 28.34
CA ASN A 864 46.27 27.66 29.52
C ASN A 864 46.90 28.33 30.77
N PRO A 865 48.14 28.87 30.72
CA PRO A 865 48.79 29.42 31.92
C PRO A 865 48.04 30.60 32.54
N ASN A 866 47.40 31.44 31.72
CA ASN A 866 46.57 32.55 32.23
C ASN A 866 45.23 32.05 32.80
N LEU A 867 44.63 30.99 32.26
CA LEU A 867 43.46 30.33 32.87
C LEU A 867 43.82 29.62 34.19
N ASP A 868 45.05 29.10 34.32
CA ASP A 868 45.59 28.56 35.58
C ASP A 868 45.79 29.67 36.62
N LYS A 869 46.44 30.78 36.25
CA LYS A 869 46.61 32.00 37.08
C LYS A 869 45.28 32.56 37.60
N LEU A 870 44.19 32.38 36.84
CA LEU A 870 42.83 32.84 37.19
C LEU A 870 41.95 31.78 37.87
N GLY A 871 42.46 30.58 38.17
CA GLY A 871 41.75 29.58 38.97
C GLY A 871 40.64 28.80 38.27
N TYR A 872 40.58 28.79 36.93
CA TYR A 872 39.67 27.91 36.19
C TYR A 872 40.08 26.44 36.38
N ARG A 873 39.16 25.54 36.65
CA ARG A 873 39.42 24.09 36.77
C ARG A 873 39.64 23.47 35.39
N GLN A 874 40.51 22.45 35.30
CA GLN A 874 40.72 21.70 34.05
C GLN A 874 39.43 21.07 33.50
N SER A 875 38.45 20.74 34.36
CA SER A 875 37.14 20.21 33.98
C SER A 875 36.22 21.23 33.26
N GLN A 876 36.49 22.54 33.42
CA GLN A 876 35.76 23.66 32.81
C GLN A 876 36.38 24.13 31.48
N ARG A 877 37.57 23.62 31.11
CA ARG A 877 38.27 23.98 29.87
C ARG A 877 38.11 22.89 28.81
N PHE A 878 37.96 23.29 27.56
CA PHE A 878 38.05 22.38 26.41
C PHE A 878 38.91 22.98 25.30
N GLY A 879 40.17 22.56 25.25
CA GLY A 879 41.12 22.92 24.20
C GLY A 879 41.13 21.91 23.06
N SER A 880 41.42 22.37 21.84
CA SER A 880 41.56 21.55 20.63
C SER A 880 40.26 20.90 20.11
N LEU A 881 39.35 21.76 19.62
CA LEU A 881 38.23 21.33 18.77
C LEU A 881 38.65 20.68 17.44
N LEU A 882 39.95 20.71 17.06
CA LEU A 882 40.44 20.28 15.74
C LEU A 882 41.64 19.32 15.74
N MET A 883 42.27 18.95 16.86
CA MET A 883 43.38 17.96 16.83
C MET A 883 43.13 16.78 17.77
N SER A 884 43.19 15.56 17.20
CA SER A 884 43.22 14.30 17.96
C SER A 884 44.58 13.61 17.78
N GLY A 885 45.53 13.90 18.66
CA GLY A 885 46.85 13.28 18.67
C GLY A 885 47.75 13.88 19.76
N GLN A 886 48.40 13.01 20.55
CA GLN A 886 49.43 13.32 21.55
C GLN A 886 49.09 14.41 22.61
N ILE A 887 48.45 13.98 23.70
CA ILE A 887 48.91 14.34 25.04
C ILE A 887 49.04 13.05 25.86
N ARG A 888 50.28 12.69 26.21
CA ARG A 888 50.63 11.81 27.33
C ARG A 888 51.84 12.45 28.00
N SER A 889 51.63 13.11 29.14
CA SER A 889 52.71 13.40 30.08
C SER A 889 53.06 12.10 30.81
N ALA A 890 54.33 11.71 30.81
CA ALA A 890 54.79 10.63 31.69
C ALA A 890 54.68 11.07 33.16
N SER A 891 54.41 10.13 34.06
CA SER A 891 54.13 10.39 35.48
C SER A 891 55.17 9.75 36.40
N HIS A 892 55.97 10.58 37.07
CA HIS A 892 56.76 10.26 38.25
C HIS A 892 57.01 11.58 39.01
N ALA A 893 57.15 11.61 40.34
CA ALA A 893 56.77 10.65 41.39
C ALA A 893 56.62 11.44 42.72
N ASP A 894 56.19 10.80 43.80
CA ASP A 894 56.12 11.45 45.13
C ASP A 894 57.47 11.98 45.62
N CYS A 895 57.46 13.19 46.19
CA CYS A 895 58.27 13.47 47.38
C CYS A 895 57.56 14.48 48.29
N ARG A 896 57.97 14.52 49.57
CA ARG A 896 57.20 15.11 50.67
C ARG A 896 57.44 16.60 50.86
N VAL A 897 56.48 17.23 51.56
CA VAL A 897 56.66 18.55 52.18
C VAL A 897 57.67 18.47 53.32
N THR A 898 58.74 19.25 53.23
CA THR A 898 59.51 19.77 54.36
C THR A 898 59.97 21.20 54.05
N GLU A 899 59.50 22.14 54.86
CA GLU A 899 60.07 23.43 55.30
C GLU A 899 60.93 24.35 54.38
N GLU A 900 60.64 25.65 54.55
CA GLU A 900 61.51 26.83 54.38
C GLU A 900 61.98 27.36 52.99
N CYS A 901 61.45 28.56 52.69
CA CYS A 901 62.19 29.78 52.32
C CYS A 901 62.87 30.02 50.94
N HIS A 902 62.46 31.17 50.38
CA HIS A 902 63.23 32.18 49.65
C HIS A 902 63.43 32.13 48.11
N VAL A 903 63.27 33.33 47.56
CA VAL A 903 63.54 33.87 46.21
C VAL A 903 64.98 34.43 46.14
N PRO A 904 65.58 34.90 45.01
CA PRO A 904 65.02 35.21 43.67
C PRO A 904 65.92 34.84 42.43
N ALA A 905 65.51 35.33 41.24
CA ALA A 905 66.33 36.02 40.21
C ALA A 905 67.03 35.29 39.02
N ASP A 906 66.55 35.66 37.82
CA ASP A 906 67.29 36.19 36.64
C ASP A 906 68.06 35.32 35.59
N VAL A 907 68.15 35.92 34.39
CA VAL A 907 69.09 35.74 33.24
C VAL A 907 68.68 34.82 32.04
N GLU A 908 69.22 35.18 30.87
CA GLU A 908 68.73 34.99 29.48
C GLU A 908 69.37 33.83 28.66
N LEU A 909 68.80 33.58 27.46
CA LEU A 909 69.42 33.23 26.14
C LEU A 909 70.69 32.34 26.04
N MET A 910 70.67 31.32 25.16
CA MET A 910 71.22 31.38 23.77
C MET A 910 70.94 30.07 22.94
N GLU A 911 71.77 29.68 21.96
CA GLU A 911 71.41 28.84 20.77
C GLU A 911 72.24 27.53 20.56
N LEU A 912 71.89 26.78 19.47
CA LEU A 912 72.68 25.82 18.66
C LEU A 912 72.60 24.28 18.95
N GLY A 913 72.81 23.48 17.88
CA GLY A 913 72.93 22.00 17.80
C GLY A 913 74.06 21.62 16.81
N PRO A 914 74.04 20.54 15.98
CA PRO A 914 73.18 19.33 15.86
C PRO A 914 74.03 17.99 15.73
N LEU A 915 73.67 17.02 14.83
CA LEU A 915 74.37 15.76 14.41
C LEU A 915 74.07 14.48 15.27
N LEU A 916 74.13 13.19 14.84
CA LEU A 916 74.37 12.47 13.54
C LEU A 916 73.84 10.98 13.60
N GLU A 917 74.01 10.18 12.52
CA GLU A 917 73.55 8.77 12.31
C GLU A 917 74.56 7.68 12.85
N GLU A 918 74.50 6.32 12.76
CA GLU A 918 73.84 5.20 11.98
C GLU A 918 73.98 3.87 12.85
N ASP A 919 73.58 2.58 12.61
CA ASP A 919 72.87 1.75 11.59
C ASP A 919 72.19 0.46 12.24
N CYS A 920 72.55 -0.80 11.88
CA CYS A 920 71.82 -2.08 12.10
C CYS A 920 72.78 -3.33 12.03
N PRO A 921 72.45 -4.62 11.64
CA PRO A 921 71.24 -5.49 11.68
C PRO A 921 71.45 -7.01 12.12
N LEU A 922 70.38 -7.84 12.07
CA LEU A 922 70.30 -9.31 11.71
C LEU A 922 70.36 -10.48 12.77
N ALA A 923 69.63 -11.58 12.43
CA ALA A 923 69.81 -13.02 12.78
C ALA A 923 68.99 -13.70 13.94
N CYS A 924 68.90 -15.05 13.93
CA CYS A 924 67.86 -15.89 14.60
C CYS A 924 68.39 -17.21 15.23
N ALA A 925 67.66 -17.85 16.17
CA ALA A 925 67.57 -19.33 16.34
C ALA A 925 66.52 -19.86 17.37
N LEU A 926 65.61 -20.74 16.89
CA LEU A 926 65.09 -22.02 17.47
C LEU A 926 64.46 -22.18 18.89
N ALA A 927 63.28 -22.83 18.90
CA ALA A 927 62.77 -23.93 19.79
C ALA A 927 62.68 -23.70 21.32
N ASP A 928 61.85 -24.42 22.12
CA ASP A 928 60.56 -25.16 22.00
C ASP A 928 60.13 -25.47 23.46
N ASP A 929 59.01 -26.17 23.68
CA ASP A 929 58.44 -26.65 24.97
C ASP A 929 57.86 -25.60 25.95
N ASP A 930 56.54 -25.65 26.15
CA ASP A 930 55.80 -25.01 27.25
C ASP A 930 55.68 -25.98 28.46
N GLU A 931 56.08 -25.59 29.68
CA GLU A 931 55.43 -26.03 30.94
C GLU A 931 55.85 -25.19 32.18
N GLU A 932 54.86 -24.98 33.07
CA GLU A 932 54.87 -24.53 34.48
C GLU A 932 55.52 -23.19 34.95
N GLU A 933 54.62 -22.30 35.43
CA GLU A 933 54.65 -21.50 36.67
C GLU A 933 55.72 -20.39 36.94
N ASP A 934 55.20 -19.14 36.89
CA ASP A 934 55.12 -18.15 37.99
C ASP A 934 55.93 -16.83 38.02
N GLU A 935 55.25 -15.84 38.61
CA GLU A 935 55.63 -14.54 39.19
C GLU A 935 56.50 -13.48 38.44
N ASP A 936 55.83 -12.35 38.17
CA ASP A 936 56.29 -10.93 38.25
C ASP A 936 57.17 -10.29 37.14
N ILE A 937 56.92 -9.00 36.88
CA ILE A 937 57.72 -8.01 36.10
C ILE A 937 57.94 -8.28 34.57
N GLY A 938 57.85 -7.26 33.70
CA GLY A 938 58.34 -7.40 32.29
C GLY A 938 58.01 -6.27 31.29
N GLU A 939 58.81 -6.16 30.21
CA GLU A 939 58.86 -5.00 29.29
C GLU A 939 58.31 -5.20 27.85
N VAL A 940 57.97 -4.05 27.26
CA VAL A 940 58.02 -3.60 25.85
C VAL A 940 58.79 -4.46 24.81
N LEU A 941 58.21 -4.74 23.62
CA LEU A 941 58.71 -4.31 22.27
C LEU A 941 57.79 -4.66 21.06
N THR A 942 58.30 -4.61 19.81
CA THR A 942 57.56 -4.31 18.56
C THR A 942 57.60 -5.36 17.42
N LEU A 943 56.48 -5.46 16.67
CA LEU A 943 56.29 -5.49 15.17
C LEU A 943 57.50 -5.66 14.22
N PRO A 944 57.35 -6.12 12.92
CA PRO A 944 56.18 -6.71 12.22
C PRO A 944 56.45 -7.84 11.16
N LEU A 945 55.39 -8.31 10.48
CA LEU A 945 55.20 -8.36 8.99
C LEU A 945 54.81 -9.71 8.29
N GLN A 946 53.60 -9.67 7.70
CA GLN A 946 53.15 -10.32 6.44
C GLN A 946 52.97 -11.85 6.25
N ALA A 947 53.59 -12.77 6.98
CA ALA A 947 53.47 -14.22 6.67
C ALA A 947 52.13 -14.87 7.08
N HIS A 948 51.85 -14.96 8.39
CA HIS A 948 50.62 -15.59 8.94
C HIS A 948 49.30 -14.90 8.52
N HIS A 949 49.44 -13.68 8.00
CA HIS A 949 48.40 -12.73 7.66
C HIS A 949 47.50 -13.14 6.47
N ALA A 950 47.54 -14.43 6.07
CA ALA A 950 46.74 -15.05 5.02
C ALA A 950 45.89 -16.25 5.49
N MET A 951 46.31 -16.99 6.53
CA MET A 951 45.62 -18.21 7.00
C MET A 951 44.94 -18.02 8.37
N GLU A 952 45.55 -17.31 9.32
CA GLU A 952 44.77 -16.75 10.45
C GLU A 952 43.74 -15.73 9.97
N LYS A 953 43.95 -15.10 8.80
CA LYS A 953 42.89 -14.34 8.12
C LYS A 953 41.70 -15.18 7.65
N MET A 954 41.75 -16.50 7.79
CA MET A 954 40.64 -17.41 7.56
C MET A 954 40.00 -17.82 8.90
N GLU A 955 40.79 -18.24 9.89
CA GLU A 955 40.28 -18.69 11.20
C GLU A 955 39.91 -17.54 12.15
N GLU A 956 40.72 -16.48 12.25
CA GLU A 956 40.35 -15.26 12.99
C GLU A 956 39.19 -14.51 12.30
N PHE A 957 39.00 -14.71 10.99
CA PHE A 957 37.81 -14.24 10.26
C PHE A 957 36.56 -15.04 10.66
N VAL A 958 36.66 -16.36 10.86
CA VAL A 958 35.59 -17.16 11.50
C VAL A 958 35.38 -16.72 12.96
N HIS A 959 36.44 -16.50 13.72
CA HIS A 959 36.38 -16.18 15.15
C HIS A 959 35.89 -14.75 15.46
N LYS A 960 36.11 -13.76 14.58
CA LYS A 960 35.60 -12.38 14.70
C LYS A 960 34.21 -12.19 14.10
N VAL A 961 33.77 -13.08 13.21
CA VAL A 961 32.39 -13.10 12.71
C VAL A 961 31.43 -13.74 13.72
N TRP A 962 31.94 -14.57 14.65
CA TRP A 962 31.17 -15.10 15.78
C TRP A 962 31.53 -14.48 17.14
N GLU A 963 30.60 -13.61 17.58
CA GLU A 963 30.31 -13.21 18.97
C GLU A 963 31.12 -12.05 19.58
N GLY A 964 30.49 -11.34 20.54
CA GLY A 964 31.08 -10.15 21.19
C GLY A 964 30.08 -9.03 21.54
N ARG A 965 28.82 -9.12 21.09
CA ARG A 965 27.73 -8.23 21.57
C ARG A 965 27.64 -8.29 23.10
N TRP A 966 27.09 -7.22 23.72
CA TRP A 966 26.80 -7.07 25.16
C TRP A 966 26.58 -8.39 25.92
N ARG A 967 27.23 -8.55 27.08
CA ARG A 967 27.03 -9.71 27.96
C ARG A 967 25.77 -9.53 28.82
N VAL A 968 25.07 -10.63 29.09
CA VAL A 968 24.00 -10.67 30.09
C VAL A 968 24.57 -10.36 31.49
N ILE A 969 23.76 -9.75 32.35
CA ILE A 969 24.15 -9.38 33.71
C ILE A 969 23.26 -10.04 34.77
N PRO A 970 23.78 -10.33 35.99
CA PRO A 970 22.99 -10.90 37.07
C PRO A 970 22.09 -9.85 37.75
N PHE A 971 21.03 -10.32 38.41
CA PHE A 971 19.96 -9.46 38.96
C PHE A 971 20.46 -8.36 39.90
N HIS A 972 21.45 -8.65 40.75
CA HIS A 972 21.91 -7.71 41.78
C HIS A 972 22.56 -6.43 41.21
N VAL A 973 23.21 -6.51 40.04
CA VAL A 973 23.80 -5.32 39.36
C VAL A 973 22.83 -4.61 38.41
N LEU A 974 21.57 -5.05 38.29
CA LEU A 974 20.57 -4.31 37.51
C LEU A 974 20.27 -2.93 38.14
N PRO A 975 20.07 -1.89 37.33
CA PRO A 975 19.39 -0.67 37.77
C PRO A 975 18.03 -0.97 38.39
N GLU A 976 17.63 -0.20 39.40
CA GLU A 976 16.46 -0.50 40.22
C GLU A 976 15.14 -0.58 39.42
N TRP A 977 15.03 0.20 38.34
CA TRP A 977 13.87 0.20 37.45
C TRP A 977 13.79 -1.03 36.51
N LEU A 978 14.82 -1.89 36.48
CA LEU A 978 14.85 -3.18 35.77
C LEU A 978 14.65 -4.39 36.71
N LYS A 979 14.70 -4.20 38.03
CA LYS A 979 14.59 -5.27 39.04
C LYS A 979 13.13 -5.69 39.33
N ASP A 980 12.42 -6.22 38.32
CA ASP A 980 11.02 -6.64 38.50
C ASP A 980 10.83 -8.05 39.12
N ASN A 981 11.78 -8.99 38.94
CA ASN A 981 11.63 -10.36 39.47
C ASN A 981 12.93 -10.91 40.08
N ASP A 982 13.03 -10.82 41.40
CA ASP A 982 14.16 -11.26 42.24
C ASP A 982 14.39 -12.79 42.27
N TYR A 983 13.50 -13.59 41.69
CA TYR A 983 13.72 -15.03 41.50
C TYR A 983 14.45 -15.38 40.19
N LEU A 984 14.56 -14.43 39.24
CA LEU A 984 15.32 -14.60 38.00
C LEU A 984 16.72 -14.03 38.22
N LEU A 985 17.75 -14.86 38.34
CA LEU A 985 19.03 -14.45 38.94
C LEU A 985 20.10 -14.04 37.93
N HIS A 986 20.08 -14.61 36.73
CA HIS A 986 21.06 -14.47 35.67
C HIS A 986 20.37 -14.13 34.33
N GLY A 987 21.15 -13.92 33.26
CA GLY A 987 20.59 -13.82 31.91
C GLY A 987 19.89 -12.50 31.54
N HIS A 988 19.95 -11.46 32.38
CA HIS A 988 19.24 -10.19 32.11
C HIS A 988 19.99 -9.30 31.12
N ARG A 989 19.24 -8.43 30.41
CA ARG A 989 19.83 -7.39 29.56
C ARG A 989 20.32 -6.19 30.39
N PRO A 990 21.52 -5.65 30.11
CA PRO A 990 21.93 -4.35 30.61
C PRO A 990 21.12 -3.22 29.94
N PRO A 991 21.20 -1.98 30.46
CA PRO A 991 20.68 -0.80 29.77
C PRO A 991 21.25 -0.67 28.35
N MET A 992 20.36 -0.66 27.36
CA MET A 992 20.72 -0.71 25.94
C MET A 992 20.83 0.71 25.36
N PRO A 993 21.94 1.08 24.70
CA PRO A 993 22.25 2.48 24.39
C PRO A 993 21.44 3.10 23.23
N SER A 994 20.59 2.32 22.55
CA SER A 994 19.68 2.81 21.51
C SER A 994 18.59 1.80 21.18
N PHE A 995 17.47 2.26 20.60
CA PHE A 995 16.42 1.38 20.08
C PHE A 995 16.96 0.34 19.07
N ARG A 996 17.91 0.71 18.19
CA ARG A 996 18.56 -0.24 17.27
C ARG A 996 19.26 -1.37 18.03
N ALA A 997 19.85 -1.09 19.18
CA ALA A 997 20.47 -2.10 20.02
C ALA A 997 19.44 -2.97 20.77
N CYS A 998 18.27 -2.42 21.15
CA CYS A 998 17.14 -3.20 21.67
C CYS A 998 16.59 -4.18 20.64
N PHE A 999 16.24 -3.72 19.42
CA PHE A 999 15.77 -4.61 18.34
C PHE A 999 16.85 -5.63 17.93
N GLY A 1000 18.13 -5.23 17.93
CA GLY A 1000 19.26 -6.15 17.72
C GLY A 1000 19.48 -7.15 18.87
N SER A 1001 18.85 -6.98 20.03
CA SER A 1001 18.95 -7.93 21.15
C SER A 1001 18.03 -9.14 20.98
N ILE A 1002 16.95 -9.04 20.19
CA ILE A 1002 15.94 -10.10 19.98
C ILE A 1002 16.58 -11.40 19.49
N PHE A 1003 17.66 -11.28 18.70
CA PHE A 1003 18.48 -12.37 18.18
C PHE A 1003 19.59 -12.81 19.17
N ARG A 1004 19.28 -12.82 20.47
CA ARG A 1004 20.10 -13.41 21.55
C ARG A 1004 19.20 -14.06 22.61
N ILE A 1005 19.81 -14.97 23.37
CA ILE A 1005 19.21 -15.60 24.54
C ILE A 1005 19.42 -14.69 25.76
N HIS A 1006 18.32 -14.35 26.43
CA HIS A 1006 18.23 -13.56 27.66
C HIS A 1006 16.88 -13.83 28.34
N THR A 1007 16.67 -13.38 29.58
CA THR A 1007 15.44 -13.63 30.38
C THR A 1007 14.12 -13.29 29.67
N GLU A 1008 14.18 -12.31 28.76
CA GLU A 1008 13.06 -11.80 27.97
C GLU A 1008 12.85 -12.49 26.61
N THR A 1009 13.69 -13.47 26.22
CA THR A 1009 13.63 -14.05 24.87
C THR A 1009 12.29 -14.74 24.63
N GLY A 1010 11.80 -15.52 25.60
CA GLY A 1010 10.47 -16.11 25.53
C GLY A 1010 9.36 -15.05 25.41
N ASN A 1011 9.41 -13.98 26.21
CA ASN A 1011 8.40 -12.91 26.18
C ASN A 1011 8.33 -12.22 24.80
N ILE A 1012 9.48 -11.85 24.22
CA ILE A 1012 9.50 -11.17 22.92
C ILE A 1012 8.97 -12.09 21.81
N TRP A 1013 9.41 -13.34 21.78
CA TRP A 1013 9.06 -14.26 20.69
C TRP A 1013 7.63 -14.80 20.78
N THR A 1014 7.06 -15.01 21.98
CA THR A 1014 5.63 -15.38 22.08
C THR A 1014 4.71 -14.28 21.57
N HIS A 1015 5.00 -13.01 21.90
CA HIS A 1015 4.23 -11.88 21.37
C HIS A 1015 4.44 -11.67 19.88
N LEU A 1016 5.68 -11.80 19.36
CA LEU A 1016 5.96 -11.62 17.93
C LEU A 1016 5.31 -12.71 17.08
N LEU A 1017 5.40 -13.98 17.49
CA LEU A 1017 4.76 -15.09 16.80
C LEU A 1017 3.24 -15.03 16.92
N GLY A 1018 2.71 -14.65 18.09
CA GLY A 1018 1.28 -14.37 18.27
C GLY A 1018 0.80 -13.23 17.37
N LEU A 1019 1.55 -12.13 17.27
CA LEU A 1019 1.22 -11.00 16.41
C LEU A 1019 1.14 -11.42 14.94
N ILE A 1020 2.13 -12.19 14.46
CA ILE A 1020 2.13 -12.73 13.09
C ILE A 1020 0.93 -13.67 12.89
N LEU A 1021 0.65 -14.57 13.85
CA LEU A 1021 -0.49 -15.47 13.80
C LEU A 1021 -1.83 -14.73 13.70
N PHE A 1022 -2.08 -13.73 14.55
CA PHE A 1022 -3.34 -12.97 14.53
C PHE A 1022 -3.44 -11.97 13.37
N LEU A 1023 -2.32 -11.47 12.84
CA LEU A 1023 -2.32 -10.76 11.55
C LEU A 1023 -2.72 -11.71 10.41
N CYS A 1024 -2.10 -12.89 10.30
CA CYS A 1024 -2.45 -13.87 9.27
C CYS A 1024 -3.90 -14.36 9.38
N LEU A 1025 -4.34 -14.80 10.57
CA LEU A 1025 -5.73 -15.22 10.81
C LEU A 1025 -6.72 -14.07 10.57
N GLY A 1026 -6.38 -12.84 10.98
CA GLY A 1026 -7.20 -11.66 10.75
C GLY A 1026 -7.35 -11.35 9.26
N THR A 1027 -6.24 -11.27 8.52
CA THR A 1027 -6.23 -11.07 7.07
C THR A 1027 -7.01 -12.18 6.37
N LEU A 1028 -6.77 -13.45 6.68
CA LEU A 1028 -7.52 -14.58 6.09
C LEU A 1028 -9.02 -14.48 6.38
N THR A 1029 -9.43 -14.13 7.61
CA THR A 1029 -10.85 -13.99 7.98
C THR A 1029 -11.51 -12.79 7.28
N MET A 1030 -10.81 -11.66 7.14
CA MET A 1030 -11.34 -10.49 6.40
C MET A 1030 -11.43 -10.74 4.89
N LEU A 1031 -10.49 -11.52 4.33
CA LEU A 1031 -10.45 -11.93 2.92
C LEU A 1031 -11.40 -13.08 2.57
N ARG A 1032 -11.97 -13.81 3.54
CA ARG A 1032 -13.03 -14.80 3.28
C ARG A 1032 -14.14 -14.14 2.42
N PRO A 1033 -14.60 -14.77 1.33
CA PRO A 1033 -15.70 -14.25 0.50
C PRO A 1033 -16.91 -13.87 1.34
N ASN A 1034 -17.64 -12.84 0.91
CA ASN A 1034 -18.75 -12.28 1.71
C ASN A 1034 -19.87 -13.30 1.97
N MET A 1035 -20.03 -14.32 1.12
CA MET A 1035 -20.96 -15.44 1.31
C MET A 1035 -20.73 -16.25 2.59
N TYR A 1036 -19.56 -16.19 3.24
CA TYR A 1036 -19.32 -16.89 4.52
C TYR A 1036 -19.88 -16.14 5.75
N PHE A 1037 -20.63 -15.06 5.54
CA PHE A 1037 -21.14 -14.15 6.56
C PHE A 1037 -22.60 -13.79 6.27
N MET A 1038 -23.46 -13.82 7.30
CA MET A 1038 -24.88 -13.44 7.19
C MET A 1038 -25.06 -11.94 7.00
N ALA A 1039 -24.24 -11.15 7.69
CA ALA A 1039 -24.23 -9.69 7.58
C ALA A 1039 -22.80 -9.21 7.26
N PRO A 1040 -22.31 -9.34 6.01
CA PRO A 1040 -20.87 -9.34 5.72
C PRO A 1040 -20.09 -8.13 6.21
N LEU A 1041 -20.67 -6.92 6.15
CA LEU A 1041 -20.05 -5.71 6.70
C LEU A 1041 -20.05 -5.72 8.24
N GLN A 1042 -21.18 -6.08 8.86
CA GLN A 1042 -21.32 -6.05 10.32
C GLN A 1042 -20.46 -7.15 10.98
N GLU A 1043 -20.49 -8.37 10.45
CA GLU A 1043 -19.74 -9.51 10.98
C GLU A 1043 -18.23 -9.34 10.77
N LYS A 1044 -17.78 -8.80 9.63
CA LYS A 1044 -16.36 -8.44 9.44
C LYS A 1044 -15.92 -7.29 10.34
N VAL A 1045 -16.76 -6.30 10.62
CA VAL A 1045 -16.47 -5.29 11.67
C VAL A 1045 -16.38 -5.94 13.06
N VAL A 1046 -17.30 -6.85 13.38
CA VAL A 1046 -17.37 -7.56 14.67
C VAL A 1046 -16.15 -8.46 14.91
N PHE A 1047 -15.74 -9.28 13.93
CA PHE A 1047 -14.47 -10.00 13.98
C PHE A 1047 -13.25 -9.05 13.97
N GLY A 1048 -13.32 -7.98 13.17
CA GLY A 1048 -12.27 -6.96 13.07
C GLY A 1048 -11.95 -6.29 14.39
N MET A 1049 -12.95 -6.06 15.25
CA MET A 1049 -12.75 -5.52 16.61
C MET A 1049 -11.94 -6.48 17.52
N PHE A 1050 -12.17 -7.79 17.41
CA PHE A 1050 -11.35 -8.79 18.11
C PHE A 1050 -9.92 -8.82 17.57
N PHE A 1051 -9.75 -8.94 16.24
CA PHE A 1051 -8.42 -8.98 15.63
C PHE A 1051 -7.62 -7.71 15.89
N LEU A 1052 -8.25 -6.53 15.84
CA LEU A 1052 -7.62 -5.25 16.18
C LEU A 1052 -7.18 -5.23 17.65
N GLY A 1053 -8.02 -5.70 18.58
CA GLY A 1053 -7.66 -5.83 19.99
C GLY A 1053 -6.46 -6.75 20.23
N ALA A 1054 -6.45 -7.93 19.59
CA ALA A 1054 -5.34 -8.88 19.66
C ALA A 1054 -4.04 -8.33 19.06
N VAL A 1055 -4.11 -7.80 17.83
CA VAL A 1055 -2.95 -7.21 17.12
C VAL A 1055 -2.37 -6.03 17.89
N LEU A 1056 -3.18 -5.14 18.45
CA LEU A 1056 -2.69 -4.02 19.26
C LEU A 1056 -2.08 -4.51 20.58
N CYS A 1057 -2.70 -5.46 21.28
CA CYS A 1057 -2.16 -6.04 22.52
C CYS A 1057 -0.78 -6.67 22.30
N LEU A 1058 -0.67 -7.56 21.31
CA LEU A 1058 0.55 -8.29 21.00
C LEU A 1058 1.63 -7.34 20.45
N SER A 1059 1.26 -6.32 19.66
CA SER A 1059 2.19 -5.27 19.22
C SER A 1059 2.74 -4.44 20.37
N PHE A 1060 1.89 -3.96 21.28
CA PHE A 1060 2.33 -3.13 22.41
C PHE A 1060 3.18 -3.93 23.39
N SER A 1061 2.83 -5.19 23.66
CA SER A 1061 3.61 -6.07 24.53
C SER A 1061 4.94 -6.48 23.89
N TRP A 1062 4.96 -6.85 22.60
CA TRP A 1062 6.20 -7.10 21.86
C TRP A 1062 7.14 -5.88 21.86
N LEU A 1063 6.60 -4.68 21.61
CA LEU A 1063 7.37 -3.44 21.67
C LEU A 1063 7.92 -3.21 23.08
N PHE A 1064 7.09 -3.30 24.12
CA PHE A 1064 7.53 -3.15 25.51
C PHE A 1064 8.64 -4.14 25.87
N HIS A 1065 8.42 -5.43 25.71
CA HIS A 1065 9.40 -6.47 25.98
C HIS A 1065 10.68 -6.31 25.13
N THR A 1066 10.58 -5.76 23.92
CA THR A 1066 11.77 -5.40 23.14
C THR A 1066 12.54 -4.22 23.73
N VAL A 1067 11.87 -3.08 23.98
CA VAL A 1067 12.53 -1.77 24.21
C VAL A 1067 12.64 -1.34 25.66
N TYR A 1068 12.01 -2.00 26.64
CA TYR A 1068 12.01 -1.50 28.03
C TYR A 1068 13.43 -1.35 28.58
N CYS A 1069 14.36 -2.26 28.23
CA CYS A 1069 15.78 -2.19 28.57
C CYS A 1069 16.53 -0.94 28.06
N HIS A 1070 15.91 -0.05 27.27
CA HIS A 1070 16.53 1.19 26.79
C HIS A 1070 16.79 2.20 27.92
N SER A 1071 15.75 2.64 28.63
CA SER A 1071 15.84 3.58 29.74
C SER A 1071 14.53 3.63 30.52
N GLU A 1072 14.58 4.10 31.78
CA GLU A 1072 13.43 4.14 32.68
C GLU A 1072 12.21 4.88 32.07
N LYS A 1073 12.43 6.02 31.40
CA LYS A 1073 11.35 6.76 30.73
C LYS A 1073 10.72 5.95 29.60
N VAL A 1074 11.52 5.21 28.83
CA VAL A 1074 11.02 4.34 27.75
C VAL A 1074 10.24 3.17 28.35
N SER A 1075 10.80 2.48 29.35
CA SER A 1075 10.13 1.40 30.09
C SER A 1075 8.77 1.82 30.67
N ARG A 1076 8.71 2.95 31.38
CA ARG A 1076 7.46 3.51 31.93
C ARG A 1076 6.47 3.98 30.85
N THR A 1077 6.92 4.34 29.65
CA THR A 1077 6.02 4.74 28.55
C THR A 1077 5.43 3.53 27.86
N PHE A 1078 6.26 2.54 27.52
CA PHE A 1078 5.80 1.34 26.82
C PHE A 1078 5.03 0.37 27.74
N SER A 1079 5.29 0.34 29.05
CA SER A 1079 4.46 -0.45 29.98
C SER A 1079 3.01 0.05 30.07
N LYS A 1080 2.77 1.37 29.91
CA LYS A 1080 1.40 1.91 29.82
C LYS A 1080 0.69 1.46 28.54
N LEU A 1081 1.42 1.32 27.43
CA LEU A 1081 0.89 0.79 26.17
C LEU A 1081 0.57 -0.70 26.29
N ASP A 1082 1.51 -1.50 26.82
CA ASP A 1082 1.34 -2.92 27.14
C ASP A 1082 0.06 -3.18 27.96
N TYR A 1083 -0.09 -2.48 29.09
CA TYR A 1083 -1.27 -2.61 29.95
C TYR A 1083 -2.57 -2.11 29.28
N SER A 1084 -2.49 -1.10 28.39
CA SER A 1084 -3.64 -0.68 27.58
C SER A 1084 -4.00 -1.74 26.54
N GLY A 1085 -3.01 -2.46 26.01
CA GLY A 1085 -3.19 -3.61 25.12
C GLY A 1085 -4.05 -4.70 25.74
N ILE A 1086 -3.81 -5.04 27.02
CA ILE A 1086 -4.60 -6.03 27.76
C ILE A 1086 -6.09 -5.62 27.80
N ALA A 1087 -6.39 -4.35 28.09
CA ALA A 1087 -7.76 -3.86 28.07
C ALA A 1087 -8.39 -3.88 26.66
N LEU A 1088 -7.63 -3.53 25.62
CA LEU A 1088 -8.09 -3.55 24.23
C LEU A 1088 -8.38 -4.97 23.72
N LEU A 1089 -7.56 -5.97 24.08
CA LEU A 1089 -7.84 -7.37 23.79
C LEU A 1089 -9.11 -7.87 24.49
N ILE A 1090 -9.30 -7.53 25.78
CA ILE A 1090 -10.51 -7.92 26.51
C ILE A 1090 -11.75 -7.26 25.88
N MET A 1091 -11.72 -5.95 25.63
CA MET A 1091 -12.80 -5.23 24.93
C MET A 1091 -13.10 -5.86 23.56
N GLY A 1092 -12.07 -6.10 22.74
CA GLY A 1092 -12.22 -6.68 21.41
C GLY A 1092 -12.81 -8.10 21.43
N SER A 1093 -12.46 -8.92 22.43
CA SER A 1093 -12.98 -10.29 22.59
C SER A 1093 -14.47 -10.32 22.98
N PHE A 1094 -14.93 -9.35 23.76
CA PHE A 1094 -16.35 -9.29 24.14
C PHE A 1094 -17.28 -8.90 22.98
N VAL A 1095 -16.79 -8.15 21.98
CA VAL A 1095 -17.61 -7.69 20.84
C VAL A 1095 -18.26 -8.85 20.06
N PRO A 1096 -17.52 -9.82 19.49
CA PRO A 1096 -18.14 -10.92 18.74
C PRO A 1096 -18.94 -11.87 19.62
N TRP A 1097 -18.46 -12.17 20.82
CA TRP A 1097 -19.17 -13.04 21.75
C TRP A 1097 -20.56 -12.50 22.10
N LEU A 1098 -20.64 -11.24 22.55
CA LEU A 1098 -21.94 -10.61 22.87
C LEU A 1098 -22.81 -10.40 21.62
N TYR A 1099 -22.21 -10.25 20.44
CA TYR A 1099 -22.94 -10.11 19.19
C TYR A 1099 -23.67 -11.38 18.75
N TYR A 1100 -22.98 -12.54 18.73
CA TYR A 1100 -23.57 -13.80 18.26
C TYR A 1100 -24.35 -14.56 19.35
N SER A 1101 -24.01 -14.40 20.64
CA SER A 1101 -24.83 -14.93 21.74
C SER A 1101 -26.18 -14.19 21.75
N PHE A 1102 -26.19 -12.90 22.08
CA PHE A 1102 -27.41 -12.07 22.12
C PHE A 1102 -27.80 -11.53 20.72
N TYR A 1103 -27.76 -12.40 19.70
CA TYR A 1103 -28.02 -12.01 18.30
C TYR A 1103 -29.44 -11.48 18.12
N CYS A 1104 -30.41 -12.22 18.67
CA CYS A 1104 -31.85 -11.92 18.66
C CYS A 1104 -32.30 -10.98 19.80
N SER A 1105 -31.45 -10.77 20.82
CA SER A 1105 -31.77 -10.00 22.03
C SER A 1105 -30.97 -8.67 22.06
N PRO A 1106 -31.35 -7.65 21.26
CA PRO A 1106 -30.54 -6.45 21.04
C PRO A 1106 -30.37 -5.57 22.29
N GLN A 1107 -31.32 -5.59 23.24
CA GLN A 1107 -31.22 -4.81 24.47
C GLN A 1107 -30.10 -5.33 25.40
N PRO A 1108 -30.08 -6.63 25.83
CA PRO A 1108 -28.93 -7.22 26.52
C PRO A 1108 -27.60 -6.97 25.81
N ARG A 1109 -27.54 -7.18 24.48
CA ARG A 1109 -26.35 -6.95 23.66
C ARG A 1109 -25.79 -5.54 23.83
N LEU A 1110 -26.62 -4.51 23.66
CA LEU A 1110 -26.20 -3.10 23.77
C LEU A 1110 -25.80 -2.72 25.20
N ILE A 1111 -26.52 -3.23 26.21
CA ILE A 1111 -26.22 -2.97 27.62
C ILE A 1111 -24.84 -3.53 27.99
N TYR A 1112 -24.56 -4.81 27.67
CA TYR A 1112 -23.29 -5.44 28.01
C TYR A 1112 -22.11 -4.86 27.23
N LEU A 1113 -22.27 -4.55 25.93
CA LEU A 1113 -21.24 -3.86 25.16
C LEU A 1113 -20.90 -2.49 25.78
N THR A 1114 -21.92 -1.72 26.19
CA THR A 1114 -21.71 -0.42 26.85
C THR A 1114 -20.96 -0.55 28.16
N ILE A 1115 -21.33 -1.52 29.01
CA ILE A 1115 -20.66 -1.80 30.30
C ILE A 1115 -19.19 -2.16 30.07
N VAL A 1116 -18.90 -3.05 29.12
CA VAL A 1116 -17.53 -3.49 28.81
C VAL A 1116 -16.68 -2.34 28.26
N CYS A 1117 -17.25 -1.48 27.40
CA CYS A 1117 -16.55 -0.30 26.92
C CYS A 1117 -16.23 0.69 28.05
N VAL A 1118 -17.17 0.95 28.97
CA VAL A 1118 -16.94 1.85 30.12
C VAL A 1118 -15.88 1.28 31.07
N LEU A 1119 -15.96 -0.01 31.42
CA LEU A 1119 -14.99 -0.68 32.28
C LEU A 1119 -13.59 -0.76 31.61
N GLY A 1120 -13.54 -1.02 30.30
CA GLY A 1120 -12.30 -1.07 29.53
C GLY A 1120 -11.62 0.29 29.42
N ILE A 1121 -12.38 1.36 29.14
CA ILE A 1121 -11.87 2.74 29.16
C ILE A 1121 -11.36 3.11 30.56
N ALA A 1122 -12.09 2.76 31.62
CA ALA A 1122 -11.64 2.98 33.00
C ALA A 1122 -10.33 2.23 33.32
N ALA A 1123 -10.19 0.98 32.86
CA ALA A 1123 -8.96 0.20 33.00
C ALA A 1123 -7.79 0.84 32.22
N ILE A 1124 -8.01 1.37 31.02
CA ILE A 1124 -7.00 2.12 30.25
C ILE A 1124 -6.60 3.41 30.99
N VAL A 1125 -7.54 4.18 31.54
CA VAL A 1125 -7.22 5.40 32.31
C VAL A 1125 -6.38 5.07 33.55
N VAL A 1126 -6.70 4.00 34.28
CA VAL A 1126 -5.89 3.52 35.42
C VAL A 1126 -4.51 3.03 34.94
N ALA A 1127 -4.43 2.37 33.79
CA ALA A 1127 -3.17 1.92 33.19
C ALA A 1127 -2.22 3.07 32.84
N GLN A 1128 -2.72 4.29 32.60
CA GLN A 1128 -1.87 5.47 32.35
C GLN A 1128 -1.23 6.08 33.61
N TRP A 1129 -1.64 5.70 34.82
CA TRP A 1129 -1.08 6.25 36.06
C TRP A 1129 0.34 5.71 36.36
N ASP A 1130 1.32 6.60 36.57
CA ASP A 1130 2.72 6.20 36.83
C ASP A 1130 2.92 5.31 38.06
N ARG A 1131 2.00 5.34 39.03
CA ARG A 1131 2.04 4.43 40.19
C ARG A 1131 1.69 2.98 39.80
N PHE A 1132 0.83 2.79 38.80
CA PHE A 1132 0.33 1.47 38.37
C PHE A 1132 1.39 0.63 37.63
N SER A 1133 2.42 1.28 37.06
CA SER A 1133 3.60 0.61 36.48
C SER A 1133 4.66 0.20 37.51
N THR A 1134 4.51 0.55 38.80
CA THR A 1134 5.49 0.13 39.82
C THR A 1134 5.27 -1.33 40.24
N PRO A 1135 6.34 -2.13 40.50
CA PRO A 1135 6.21 -3.54 40.87
C PRO A 1135 5.31 -3.80 42.09
N ARG A 1136 5.28 -2.85 43.05
CA ARG A 1136 4.44 -2.88 44.26
C ARG A 1136 2.94 -2.98 43.97
N HIS A 1137 2.48 -2.51 42.81
CA HIS A 1137 1.06 -2.55 42.42
C HIS A 1137 0.71 -3.74 41.51
N ARG A 1138 1.61 -4.72 41.32
CA ARG A 1138 1.33 -5.91 40.49
C ARG A 1138 0.05 -6.68 40.89
N PRO A 1139 -0.26 -6.92 42.18
CA PRO A 1139 -1.54 -7.56 42.55
C PRO A 1139 -2.75 -6.70 42.20
N THR A 1140 -2.65 -5.37 42.35
CA THR A 1140 -3.69 -4.42 41.93
C THR A 1140 -3.91 -4.44 40.43
N ARG A 1141 -2.81 -4.50 39.64
CA ARG A 1141 -2.88 -4.60 38.17
C ARG A 1141 -3.53 -5.90 37.71
N ALA A 1142 -3.15 -7.03 38.30
CA ALA A 1142 -3.81 -8.31 38.06
C ALA A 1142 -5.31 -8.23 38.41
N GLY A 1143 -5.66 -7.66 39.57
CA GLY A 1143 -7.04 -7.48 40.01
C GLY A 1143 -7.89 -6.60 39.09
N VAL A 1144 -7.35 -5.51 38.54
CA VAL A 1144 -8.07 -4.63 37.60
C VAL A 1144 -8.42 -5.36 36.30
N PHE A 1145 -7.45 -6.01 35.64
CA PHE A 1145 -7.71 -6.70 34.37
C PHE A 1145 -8.47 -8.01 34.56
N MET A 1146 -8.26 -8.72 35.67
CA MET A 1146 -9.07 -9.88 36.04
C MET A 1146 -10.52 -9.46 36.34
N GLY A 1147 -10.76 -8.32 37.02
CA GLY A 1147 -12.09 -7.77 37.23
C GLY A 1147 -12.80 -7.39 35.92
N LEU A 1148 -12.07 -6.80 34.97
CA LEU A 1148 -12.58 -6.52 33.62
C LEU A 1148 -12.97 -7.82 32.88
N GLY A 1149 -12.13 -8.86 32.91
CA GLY A 1149 -12.47 -10.16 32.32
C GLY A 1149 -13.63 -10.88 33.01
N LEU A 1150 -13.66 -10.88 34.35
CA LEU A 1150 -14.72 -11.49 35.15
C LEU A 1150 -16.08 -10.79 35.00
N SER A 1151 -16.12 -9.55 34.46
CA SER A 1151 -17.39 -8.89 34.11
C SER A 1151 -18.24 -9.70 33.13
N GLY A 1152 -17.62 -10.60 32.35
CA GLY A 1152 -18.30 -11.53 31.45
C GLY A 1152 -19.21 -12.56 32.13
N ILE A 1153 -18.99 -12.85 33.42
CA ILE A 1153 -19.81 -13.83 34.16
C ILE A 1153 -21.29 -13.43 34.14
N VAL A 1154 -21.61 -12.14 34.21
CA VAL A 1154 -23.00 -11.65 34.22
C VAL A 1154 -23.72 -11.93 32.88
N PRO A 1155 -23.21 -11.51 31.70
CA PRO A 1155 -23.79 -11.95 30.42
C PRO A 1155 -23.76 -13.46 30.20
N THR A 1156 -22.71 -14.19 30.62
CA THR A 1156 -22.71 -15.67 30.53
C THR A 1156 -23.83 -16.29 31.34
N MET A 1157 -24.08 -15.82 32.56
CA MET A 1157 -25.19 -16.29 33.40
C MET A 1157 -26.55 -15.92 32.79
N HIS A 1158 -26.72 -14.69 32.29
CA HIS A 1158 -27.97 -14.26 31.65
C HIS A 1158 -28.29 -15.16 30.44
N PHE A 1159 -27.35 -15.33 29.51
CA PHE A 1159 -27.53 -16.19 28.34
C PHE A 1159 -27.79 -17.66 28.71
N THR A 1160 -27.13 -18.17 29.76
CA THR A 1160 -27.33 -19.55 30.26
C THR A 1160 -28.71 -19.74 30.91
N ILE A 1161 -29.33 -18.66 31.41
CA ILE A 1161 -30.70 -18.65 31.96
C ILE A 1161 -31.74 -18.45 30.85
N GLU A 1162 -31.44 -17.62 29.85
CA GLU A 1162 -32.30 -17.30 28.69
C GLU A 1162 -32.45 -18.50 27.75
N GLU A 1163 -31.35 -19.18 27.40
CA GLU A 1163 -31.33 -20.31 26.45
C GLU A 1163 -31.31 -21.69 27.15
N GLY A 1164 -31.02 -21.74 28.45
CA GLY A 1164 -30.86 -22.98 29.22
C GLY A 1164 -29.49 -23.67 29.04
N PHE A 1165 -29.05 -24.40 30.07
CA PHE A 1165 -27.66 -24.88 30.19
C PHE A 1165 -27.16 -25.76 29.03
N VAL A 1166 -27.99 -26.67 28.51
CA VAL A 1166 -27.59 -27.57 27.41
C VAL A 1166 -27.40 -26.77 26.12
N LYS A 1167 -28.41 -25.98 25.71
CA LYS A 1167 -28.37 -25.10 24.53
C LYS A 1167 -27.21 -24.09 24.64
N ALA A 1168 -27.01 -23.48 25.81
CA ALA A 1168 -25.91 -22.55 26.03
C ALA A 1168 -24.51 -23.20 25.91
N THR A 1169 -24.36 -24.49 26.27
CA THR A 1169 -23.06 -25.18 26.18
C THR A 1169 -22.80 -25.82 24.82
N THR A 1170 -23.82 -26.34 24.12
CA THR A 1170 -23.67 -26.94 22.79
C THR A 1170 -23.79 -25.91 21.65
N VAL A 1171 -24.90 -25.18 21.61
CA VAL A 1171 -25.19 -24.15 20.60
C VAL A 1171 -24.43 -22.86 20.91
N GLY A 1172 -24.49 -22.39 22.15
CA GLY A 1172 -23.81 -21.16 22.59
C GLY A 1172 -22.29 -21.24 22.68
N GLN A 1173 -21.68 -22.40 22.36
CA GLN A 1173 -20.23 -22.65 22.40
C GLN A 1173 -19.55 -22.34 23.74
N MET A 1174 -20.31 -22.21 24.85
CA MET A 1174 -19.80 -21.70 26.13
C MET A 1174 -18.68 -22.55 26.74
N GLY A 1175 -18.53 -23.82 26.36
CA GLY A 1175 -17.38 -24.65 26.73
C GLY A 1175 -16.03 -24.04 26.35
N TRP A 1176 -15.92 -23.42 25.16
CA TRP A 1176 -14.69 -22.75 24.72
C TRP A 1176 -14.43 -21.46 25.50
N PHE A 1177 -15.48 -20.72 25.84
CA PHE A 1177 -15.38 -19.51 26.66
C PHE A 1177 -14.99 -19.82 28.11
N TYR A 1178 -15.47 -20.94 28.68
CA TYR A 1178 -15.00 -21.44 29.98
C TYR A 1178 -13.52 -21.88 29.94
N LEU A 1179 -13.09 -22.57 28.88
CA LEU A 1179 -11.69 -22.97 28.70
C LEU A 1179 -10.75 -21.76 28.55
N MET A 1180 -11.12 -20.80 27.70
CA MET A 1180 -10.46 -19.49 27.56
C MET A 1180 -10.35 -18.78 28.92
N GLY A 1181 -11.45 -18.68 29.66
CA GLY A 1181 -11.48 -18.05 30.99
C GLY A 1181 -10.56 -18.74 31.99
N ALA A 1182 -10.57 -20.08 32.03
CA ALA A 1182 -9.68 -20.87 32.88
C ALA A 1182 -8.19 -20.64 32.55
N MET A 1183 -7.84 -20.52 31.27
CA MET A 1183 -6.45 -20.25 30.85
C MET A 1183 -6.00 -18.83 31.22
N TYR A 1184 -6.84 -17.81 31.02
CA TYR A 1184 -6.54 -16.44 31.46
C TYR A 1184 -6.39 -16.34 32.99
N ILE A 1185 -7.30 -16.94 33.76
CA ILE A 1185 -7.26 -16.94 35.23
C ILE A 1185 -6.02 -17.68 35.73
N THR A 1186 -5.70 -18.85 35.17
CA THR A 1186 -4.52 -19.65 35.53
C THR A 1186 -3.23 -18.87 35.24
N GLY A 1187 -3.10 -18.29 34.03
CA GLY A 1187 -1.92 -17.50 33.67
C GLY A 1187 -1.73 -16.27 34.56
N ALA A 1188 -2.80 -15.50 34.80
CA ALA A 1188 -2.76 -14.33 35.68
C ALA A 1188 -2.41 -14.72 37.13
N GLY A 1189 -2.93 -15.85 37.62
CA GLY A 1189 -2.61 -16.41 38.93
C GLY A 1189 -1.13 -16.82 39.06
N LEU A 1190 -0.59 -17.55 38.08
CA LEU A 1190 0.82 -17.95 38.04
C LEU A 1190 1.75 -16.73 38.00
N TYR A 1191 1.45 -15.74 37.15
CA TYR A 1191 2.17 -14.46 37.06
C TYR A 1191 2.15 -13.65 38.37
N ALA A 1192 1.00 -13.59 39.04
CA ALA A 1192 0.86 -12.90 40.32
C ALA A 1192 1.61 -13.63 41.46
N ALA A 1193 1.61 -14.97 41.44
CA ALA A 1193 2.28 -15.81 42.43
C ALA A 1193 3.79 -16.03 42.17
N ARG A 1194 4.26 -15.71 40.96
CA ARG A 1194 5.61 -15.97 40.41
C ARG A 1194 6.00 -17.46 40.39
N ILE A 1195 5.07 -18.30 39.93
CA ILE A 1195 5.25 -19.76 39.84
C ILE A 1195 5.56 -20.12 38.38
N PRO A 1196 6.62 -20.91 38.08
CA PRO A 1196 7.41 -21.74 39.01
C PRO A 1196 8.66 -21.10 39.64
N GLU A 1197 9.14 -19.94 39.17
CA GLU A 1197 10.47 -19.43 39.52
C GLU A 1197 10.68 -19.20 41.03
N ARG A 1198 9.62 -18.86 41.77
CA ARG A 1198 9.64 -18.73 43.24
C ARG A 1198 10.06 -20.00 43.98
N TYR A 1199 9.78 -21.18 43.41
CA TYR A 1199 10.18 -22.48 43.98
C TYR A 1199 11.53 -22.96 43.42
N PHE A 1200 11.97 -22.42 42.28
CA PHE A 1200 13.22 -22.79 41.62
C PHE A 1200 14.02 -21.55 41.14
N PRO A 1201 14.47 -20.66 42.05
CA PRO A 1201 15.21 -19.45 41.65
C PRO A 1201 16.47 -19.79 40.86
N GLY A 1202 16.80 -18.98 39.84
CA GLY A 1202 17.94 -19.23 38.95
C GLY A 1202 17.74 -20.33 37.90
N LYS A 1203 16.78 -21.25 38.09
CA LYS A 1203 16.56 -22.40 37.17
C LYS A 1203 15.59 -22.10 36.02
N CYS A 1204 14.73 -21.10 36.18
CA CYS A 1204 13.73 -20.69 35.19
C CYS A 1204 14.08 -19.35 34.51
N ASP A 1205 15.32 -18.87 34.63
CA ASP A 1205 15.73 -17.53 34.21
C ASP A 1205 15.42 -17.22 32.74
N ILE A 1206 15.69 -18.17 31.84
CA ILE A 1206 15.53 -18.01 30.40
C ILE A 1206 14.20 -18.58 29.89
N TRP A 1207 13.69 -19.66 30.50
CA TRP A 1207 12.55 -20.43 30.01
C TRP A 1207 11.60 -20.84 31.14
N PHE A 1208 10.30 -20.84 30.83
CA PHE A 1208 9.22 -21.32 31.71
C PHE A 1208 9.05 -20.57 33.04
N HIS A 1209 9.53 -19.33 33.18
CA HIS A 1209 9.08 -18.46 34.26
C HIS A 1209 7.64 -17.99 34.05
N SER A 1210 6.99 -17.56 35.14
CA SER A 1210 5.56 -17.25 35.22
C SER A 1210 5.07 -16.25 34.16
N HIS A 1211 5.92 -15.30 33.77
CA HIS A 1211 5.59 -14.27 32.78
C HIS A 1211 5.48 -14.86 31.36
N GLN A 1212 6.38 -15.79 30.99
CA GLN A 1212 6.31 -16.51 29.72
C GLN A 1212 5.09 -17.44 29.68
N ILE A 1213 4.81 -18.15 30.77
CA ILE A 1213 3.64 -19.04 30.86
C ILE A 1213 2.34 -18.24 30.72
N PHE A 1214 2.24 -17.07 31.36
CA PHE A 1214 1.12 -16.15 31.17
C PHE A 1214 0.95 -15.74 29.70
N HIS A 1215 2.01 -15.31 29.02
CA HIS A 1215 1.93 -14.92 27.61
C HIS A 1215 1.53 -16.07 26.67
N VAL A 1216 2.05 -17.28 26.90
CA VAL A 1216 1.63 -18.49 26.15
C VAL A 1216 0.15 -18.79 26.37
N LEU A 1217 -0.32 -18.75 27.63
CA LEU A 1217 -1.73 -18.96 27.95
C LEU A 1217 -2.64 -17.87 27.39
N VAL A 1218 -2.18 -16.62 27.29
CA VAL A 1218 -2.91 -15.51 26.65
C VAL A 1218 -3.07 -15.73 25.15
N VAL A 1219 -1.99 -16.08 24.43
CA VAL A 1219 -2.04 -16.36 22.98
C VAL A 1219 -2.94 -17.57 22.69
N ALA A 1220 -2.83 -18.64 23.48
CA ALA A 1220 -3.66 -19.83 23.33
C ALA A 1220 -5.14 -19.57 23.69
N ALA A 1221 -5.42 -18.80 24.74
CA ALA A 1221 -6.79 -18.40 25.09
C ALA A 1221 -7.42 -17.50 24.01
N ALA A 1222 -6.65 -16.59 23.40
CA ALA A 1222 -7.13 -15.79 22.26
C ALA A 1222 -7.41 -16.66 21.02
N PHE A 1223 -6.66 -17.74 20.81
CA PHE A 1223 -6.92 -18.68 19.71
C PHE A 1223 -8.18 -19.51 19.96
N ILE A 1224 -8.37 -20.00 21.20
CA ILE A 1224 -9.58 -20.70 21.63
C ILE A 1224 -10.81 -19.78 21.57
N HIS A 1225 -10.64 -18.50 21.89
CA HIS A 1225 -11.68 -17.49 21.71
C HIS A 1225 -12.08 -17.34 20.24
N PHE A 1226 -11.10 -17.17 19.34
CA PHE A 1226 -11.35 -17.10 17.89
C PHE A 1226 -12.07 -18.35 17.36
N TYR A 1227 -11.66 -19.54 17.82
CA TYR A 1227 -12.30 -20.81 17.46
C TYR A 1227 -13.76 -20.88 17.95
N GLY A 1228 -14.01 -20.63 19.25
CA GLY A 1228 -15.36 -20.63 19.83
C GLY A 1228 -16.29 -19.58 19.20
N VAL A 1229 -15.77 -18.41 18.84
CA VAL A 1229 -16.51 -17.38 18.07
C VAL A 1229 -16.77 -17.83 16.64
N SER A 1230 -15.82 -18.47 15.97
CA SER A 1230 -15.99 -18.97 14.60
C SER A 1230 -17.09 -20.02 14.52
N ASN A 1231 -17.09 -21.00 15.41
CA ASN A 1231 -18.15 -22.02 15.50
C ASN A 1231 -19.52 -21.38 15.81
N LEU A 1232 -19.55 -20.32 16.63
CA LEU A 1232 -20.79 -19.63 17.00
C LEU A 1232 -21.34 -18.79 15.83
N GLN A 1233 -20.47 -18.21 14.99
CA GLN A 1233 -20.86 -17.57 13.74
C GLN A 1233 -21.32 -18.59 12.70
N GLU A 1234 -20.61 -19.71 12.54
CA GLU A 1234 -20.97 -20.81 11.65
C GLU A 1234 -22.34 -21.41 12.03
N PHE A 1235 -22.62 -21.56 13.33
CA PHE A 1235 -23.93 -21.95 13.82
C PHE A 1235 -25.04 -20.93 13.46
N ARG A 1236 -24.80 -19.63 13.66
CA ARG A 1236 -25.78 -18.58 13.29
C ARG A 1236 -25.96 -18.47 11.77
N TYR A 1237 -24.92 -18.76 11.00
CA TYR A 1237 -24.95 -18.85 9.54
C TYR A 1237 -25.80 -20.04 9.08
N GLY A 1238 -25.63 -21.22 9.68
CA GLY A 1238 -26.44 -22.41 9.42
C GLY A 1238 -27.92 -22.33 9.83
N LEU A 1239 -28.33 -21.23 10.50
CA LEU A 1239 -29.73 -20.88 10.78
C LEU A 1239 -30.25 -19.73 9.90
N GLU A 1240 -29.51 -19.30 8.88
CA GLU A 1240 -29.83 -18.13 8.05
C GLU A 1240 -30.01 -16.82 8.86
N GLY A 1241 -29.38 -16.73 10.03
CA GLY A 1241 -29.59 -15.63 10.98
C GLY A 1241 -30.96 -15.63 11.67
N GLY A 1242 -31.75 -16.71 11.54
CA GLY A 1242 -33.10 -16.84 12.06
C GLY A 1242 -33.20 -16.81 13.59
N CYS A 1243 -34.26 -16.16 14.07
CA CYS A 1243 -34.65 -16.10 15.48
C CYS A 1243 -35.94 -16.91 15.67
N THR A 1244 -35.82 -18.24 15.70
CA THR A 1244 -36.95 -19.20 15.70
C THR A 1244 -37.43 -19.57 17.10
N ASP A 1245 -38.75 -19.59 17.32
CA ASP A 1245 -39.37 -20.10 18.56
C ASP A 1245 -39.30 -21.65 18.67
N ASP A 1246 -38.37 -22.12 19.50
CA ASP A 1246 -38.48 -23.24 20.46
C ASP A 1246 -39.12 -24.60 20.05
N THR A 1247 -39.29 -24.93 18.76
CA THR A 1247 -40.09 -26.11 18.32
C THR A 1247 -39.43 -27.08 17.32
N LEU A 1248 -38.16 -26.90 16.96
CA LEU A 1248 -37.43 -27.79 16.04
C LEU A 1248 -36.03 -28.18 16.54
N LEU A 1249 -35.98 -29.02 17.58
CA LEU A 1249 -34.83 -29.85 17.98
C LEU A 1249 -35.28 -31.08 18.79
#